data_AF-A0A955MQ27-F1
#
_entry.id   AF-A0A955MQ27-F1
#
_cell.length_a   1.000
_cell.length_b   1.000
_cell.length_c   1.000
_cell.angle_alpha   90.00
_cell.angle_beta   90.00
_cell.angle_gamma   90.00
#
_symmetry.space_group_name_H-M   'P 1'
#
loop_
_entity.id
_entity.type
_entity.pdbx_description
1 polymer ?
#
loop_
_entity_poly.entity_id
_entity_poly.type
_entity_poly.pdbx_seq_one_letter_code
_entity_poly.pdbx_strand_id
1 'polypeptide(L)'
;MQLKTRSRLPLLLDVILVTLLSAVPSQAQTPTDSGSCIEFDGESWLQPERPFGFDLPQGYTLELWFYYPSDGPIQSLVLSKNNRGFRIQVHKTGMIEYWYGKTEAGLFALDQWTHLAITWDTSWGRLFIDGQEVHSVFTPGRVGENDEYLRIGDEGFVGYVDEFRIWDFAKTRGQILRQMKTPLLGNEDGLVTYFPFDEGIGQIAEELSGKEDDLQFGYTPIEDDSDPRWAINPIPGFAPPPSEVGQIIVPYDPVACDGFLLLEIRDLLKDGTEVRALLHSTVTSDSETLVLSAFPPHSSFFQGSIALSRGTIIEGDGVLQVNDGDQIRIRYADLDDGSGTSRLRWVFVDVDCQSTPWIPTPTWSPTFTETPTQTFSPTITPTPNLFPRIIYVDSAVPVSGTGLSWTDPTKSIKEALDIADGQDQIWIRSGTYEERIDLVDGVSLYGGFSGGETSIEERPAFSESAIRWIYFDEAAYPEYSLSDIEVGEESVIKAFNVHSATLDRLEISGGVATNGGGLYCEYSTLTIRDCTFENNVARDNGGGVYCSTSTLDFERCLWRTNSAYNFREESEIAKGGGICGEASEIRIRHSRFERNLASGKEVTRGGALFGGSSNFLLRNIRFDWNHVQDQVPDYIWPFSYRSYYGSAISLIESCETSVENCLFVDNYPKAAIDSTADSKTQVIQTTIASDEFSLSFGANPESLVLNSILFGEVEGGPNINYSWVRNWPSGKGNIVDEYDLALDRATFRPLTSASIVDAGTPTNIHTDLLNAPRPIDIPGIGQEMTGSEYDMGAFEAPVSGYPGIPVTPIKTPTKTRTPTPTFTQSNTPTCPPIVSYPATFTPIPSAPEPKQAQFRSKPANPKSNTITLYVDSSFSAQGDGKNRRNLFTSIQSAIDSAGKTPATIYIQPGTYQEDILIDGQEIQLIADTASQKRKSIVDGKVPNNRVRLDGYSIEIRGSTDVKLSGFDIFRGRVKSSKSSGMIEDTTIAYNNRMDFPPPLRGGGIEIGQSEFEIRNSTIKGNWASEGGGIYARYSNVTIQDCKIEENEVFPWLDRYETDWDYVYFWVDAFGGGIYALHSSLVVIDSEINGNRANAYEGGTGLGGGIWIYADPNRETRIINSD
;
A
#
# COMPACT_ATOMS: atom_id res chain seq x y z
N MET A 1 58.22 43.93 -22.82
CA MET A 1 59.24 42.88 -22.65
C MET A 1 58.80 41.68 -23.49
N GLN A 2 59.35 41.55 -24.70
CA GLN A 2 60.34 40.53 -25.10
C GLN A 2 59.91 39.09 -24.77
N LEU A 3 59.45 38.29 -25.74
CA LEU A 3 60.20 37.50 -26.74
C LEU A 3 60.99 36.33 -26.15
N LYS A 4 60.65 35.11 -26.62
CA LYS A 4 61.52 33.99 -27.08
C LYS A 4 61.02 32.63 -26.56
N THR A 5 61.04 31.50 -27.27
CA THR A 5 61.17 31.04 -28.67
C THR A 5 61.43 29.53 -28.57
N ARG A 6 60.89 28.74 -29.53
CA ARG A 6 61.56 27.57 -30.20
C ARG A 6 61.96 26.36 -29.33
N SER A 7 62.03 25.12 -29.81
CA SER A 7 61.65 24.44 -31.06
C SER A 7 62.16 22.99 -30.99
N ARG A 8 61.52 22.09 -31.75
CA ARG A 8 62.09 20.96 -32.53
C ARG A 8 62.40 19.61 -31.83
N LEU A 9 61.56 18.62 -32.19
CA LEU A 9 61.85 17.26 -32.75
C LEU A 9 63.27 17.11 -33.39
N PRO A 10 63.86 15.90 -33.63
CA PRO A 10 63.33 14.89 -34.60
C PRO A 10 63.80 13.40 -34.46
N LEU A 11 63.51 12.61 -35.51
CA LEU A 11 64.16 11.37 -36.07
C LEU A 11 63.41 10.02 -35.85
N LEU A 12 63.18 9.15 -36.85
CA LEU A 12 63.59 9.10 -38.27
C LEU A 12 62.86 7.95 -39.03
N LEU A 13 62.41 8.24 -40.28
CA LEU A 13 62.47 7.49 -41.58
C LEU A 13 62.09 5.99 -41.67
N ASP A 14 61.58 5.42 -42.78
CA ASP A 14 61.49 5.74 -44.23
C ASP A 14 60.40 4.78 -44.82
N VAL A 15 59.67 4.98 -45.93
CA VAL A 15 60.11 5.19 -47.34
C VAL A 15 58.98 5.83 -48.15
N ILE A 16 59.37 6.74 -49.06
CA ILE A 16 58.58 7.44 -50.08
C ILE A 16 58.59 6.67 -51.42
N LEU A 17 57.47 6.66 -52.16
CA LEU A 17 57.51 6.76 -53.63
C LEU A 17 56.34 7.61 -54.17
N VAL A 18 56.61 8.34 -55.25
CA VAL A 18 55.99 9.58 -55.70
C VAL A 18 55.27 9.39 -57.07
N THR A 19 54.03 9.88 -57.14
CA THR A 19 53.22 10.47 -58.26
C THR A 19 53.11 9.79 -59.63
N LEU A 20 51.87 9.65 -60.13
CA LEU A 20 51.33 10.42 -61.28
C LEU A 20 49.79 10.27 -61.43
N LEU A 21 49.16 11.34 -61.92
CA LEU A 21 47.73 11.67 -62.05
C LEU A 21 46.86 10.61 -62.76
N SER A 22 45.63 10.39 -62.28
CA SER A 22 44.38 10.82 -62.96
C SER A 22 43.09 10.37 -62.24
N ALA A 23 42.20 11.33 -61.99
CA ALA A 23 40.74 11.28 -62.05
C ALA A 23 39.89 10.44 -61.04
N VAL A 24 38.84 11.14 -60.57
CA VAL A 24 37.55 10.74 -59.97
C VAL A 24 37.56 10.45 -58.45
N PRO A 25 36.79 11.20 -57.64
CA PRO A 25 36.50 10.79 -56.27
C PRO A 25 35.59 9.56 -56.32
N SER A 26 36.09 8.41 -55.85
CA SER A 26 35.20 7.31 -55.49
C SER A 26 34.35 7.78 -54.32
N GLN A 27 33.04 7.79 -54.51
CA GLN A 27 32.05 7.94 -53.44
C GLN A 27 32.49 7.10 -52.23
N ALA A 28 32.58 7.75 -51.08
CA ALA A 28 32.35 7.03 -49.84
C ALA A 28 30.94 6.45 -49.94
N GLN A 29 30.80 5.13 -49.98
CA GLN A 29 29.54 4.51 -49.59
C GLN A 29 29.33 4.89 -48.12
N THR A 30 28.43 5.84 -47.91
CA THR A 30 27.81 6.10 -46.62
C THR A 30 27.06 4.85 -46.17
N PRO A 31 26.98 4.58 -44.85
CA PRO A 31 26.23 3.43 -44.33
C PRO A 31 24.74 3.63 -44.69
N THR A 32 24.14 2.66 -45.39
CA THR A 32 22.73 2.65 -45.79
C THR A 32 21.88 1.88 -44.77
N ASP A 33 21.70 2.44 -43.59
CA ASP A 33 20.77 1.93 -42.55
C ASP A 33 19.87 3.07 -42.04
N SER A 34 19.07 3.62 -42.94
CA SER A 34 17.98 4.58 -42.65
C SER A 34 16.79 4.17 -43.51
N GLY A 35 15.59 4.04 -42.93
CA GLY A 35 14.36 3.68 -43.66
C GLY A 35 14.01 4.67 -44.78
N SER A 36 12.90 4.48 -45.49
CA SER A 36 12.43 5.43 -46.52
C SER A 36 11.14 6.13 -46.11
N CYS A 37 10.76 7.18 -46.84
CA CYS A 37 9.48 7.85 -46.74
C CYS A 37 9.12 8.44 -48.11
N ILE A 38 7.92 9.02 -48.27
CA ILE A 38 7.48 9.62 -49.53
C ILE A 38 7.61 11.14 -49.48
N GLU A 39 8.27 11.71 -50.50
CA GLU A 39 8.39 13.15 -50.77
C GLU A 39 7.38 13.60 -51.82
N PHE A 40 6.63 14.65 -51.51
CA PHE A 40 5.68 15.32 -52.41
C PHE A 40 6.17 16.72 -52.78
N ASP A 41 5.99 17.10 -54.04
CA ASP A 41 6.46 18.35 -54.63
C ASP A 41 5.35 19.38 -54.90
N GLY A 42 4.10 19.04 -54.53
CA GLY A 42 2.92 19.87 -54.73
C GLY A 42 2.16 19.62 -56.03
N GLU A 43 2.69 18.79 -56.93
CA GLU A 43 1.97 18.36 -58.16
C GLU A 43 1.70 16.85 -58.18
N SER A 44 2.29 16.10 -57.24
CA SER A 44 2.23 14.63 -57.14
C SER A 44 1.31 14.13 -56.03
N TRP A 45 0.70 12.94 -56.18
CA TRP A 45 -0.11 12.27 -55.13
C TRP A 45 -0.05 10.73 -55.24
N LEU A 46 -0.45 10.03 -54.17
CA LEU A 46 -0.68 8.59 -54.14
C LEU A 46 -2.19 8.29 -54.10
N GLN A 47 -2.63 7.25 -54.79
CA GLN A 47 -4.01 6.76 -54.72
C GLN A 47 -4.09 5.24 -54.99
N PRO A 48 -5.10 4.53 -54.47
CA PRO A 48 -5.30 3.12 -54.80
C PRO A 48 -5.82 2.93 -56.23
N GLU A 49 -5.58 1.75 -56.82
CA GLU A 49 -6.09 1.39 -58.16
C GLU A 49 -7.63 1.44 -58.24
N ARG A 50 -8.31 1.21 -57.12
CA ARG A 50 -9.78 1.28 -56.99
C ARG A 50 -10.16 2.12 -55.78
N PRO A 51 -11.33 2.79 -55.80
CA PRO A 51 -11.80 3.52 -54.64
C PRO A 51 -11.94 2.59 -53.43
N PHE A 52 -11.30 2.93 -52.31
CA PHE A 52 -11.47 2.17 -51.08
C PHE A 52 -12.92 2.20 -50.58
N GLY A 53 -13.47 1.01 -50.35
CA GLY A 53 -14.83 0.79 -49.86
C GLY A 53 -14.86 0.43 -48.38
N PHE A 54 -14.52 1.37 -47.49
CA PHE A 54 -14.61 1.13 -46.05
C PHE A 54 -15.96 1.58 -45.48
N ASP A 55 -16.65 0.71 -44.76
CA ASP A 55 -17.73 1.07 -43.83
C ASP A 55 -17.18 1.05 -42.40
N LEU A 56 -17.15 2.22 -41.74
CA LEU A 56 -16.60 2.39 -40.38
C LEU A 56 -17.73 2.76 -39.38
N PRO A 57 -18.72 1.88 -39.15
CA PRO A 57 -19.92 2.21 -38.39
C PRO A 57 -19.69 2.29 -36.88
N GLN A 58 -18.59 1.72 -36.36
CA GLN A 58 -18.31 1.62 -34.92
C GLN A 58 -17.30 2.66 -34.40
N GLY A 59 -16.78 3.51 -35.28
CA GLY A 59 -15.69 4.44 -34.97
C GLY A 59 -14.49 4.20 -35.88
N TYR A 60 -13.46 5.05 -35.79
CA TYR A 60 -12.18 4.82 -36.47
C TYR A 60 -11.06 5.67 -35.89
N THR A 61 -9.82 5.30 -36.25
CA THR A 61 -8.63 6.14 -36.07
C THR A 61 -7.86 6.24 -37.37
N LEU A 62 -7.46 7.45 -37.72
CA LEU A 62 -6.53 7.71 -38.82
C LEU A 62 -5.27 8.32 -38.25
N GLU A 63 -4.10 7.78 -38.59
CA GLU A 63 -2.83 8.29 -38.10
C GLU A 63 -1.72 8.22 -39.16
N LEU A 64 -0.80 9.19 -39.14
CA LEU A 64 0.38 9.27 -40.02
C LEU A 64 1.44 10.20 -39.47
N TRP A 65 2.68 10.01 -39.90
CA TRP A 65 3.73 11.02 -39.76
C TRP A 65 3.77 11.89 -41.00
N PHE A 66 3.90 13.20 -40.79
CA PHE A 66 4.17 14.13 -41.89
C PHE A 66 5.20 15.19 -41.50
N TYR A 67 5.85 15.74 -42.51
CA TYR A 67 6.73 16.91 -42.39
C TYR A 67 6.22 17.99 -43.33
N TYR A 68 5.98 19.19 -42.80
CA TYR A 68 5.58 20.35 -43.60
C TYR A 68 6.62 21.48 -43.49
N PRO A 69 7.23 21.90 -44.61
CA PRO A 69 8.26 22.91 -44.59
C PRO A 69 7.68 24.32 -44.43
N SER A 70 8.41 25.23 -43.79
CA SER A 70 7.97 26.62 -43.56
C SER A 70 7.88 27.46 -44.83
N ASP A 71 8.52 27.03 -45.93
CA ASP A 71 8.41 27.62 -47.27
C ASP A 71 7.34 26.95 -48.15
N GLY A 72 6.57 26.02 -47.60
CA GLY A 72 5.46 25.35 -48.27
C GLY A 72 4.29 26.29 -48.65
N PRO A 73 3.34 25.79 -49.45
CA PRO A 73 2.17 26.55 -49.88
C PRO A 73 1.34 27.14 -48.73
N ILE A 74 0.56 28.19 -49.02
CA ILE A 74 -0.28 28.86 -48.01
C ILE A 74 -1.24 27.86 -47.36
N GLN A 75 -1.79 26.97 -48.18
CA GLN A 75 -2.64 25.86 -47.80
C GLN A 75 -2.38 24.68 -48.74
N SER A 76 -2.46 23.46 -48.23
CA SER A 76 -2.32 22.23 -49.01
C SER A 76 -3.05 21.05 -48.33
N LEU A 77 -3.24 19.95 -49.06
CA LEU A 77 -4.06 18.82 -48.61
C LEU A 77 -3.22 17.55 -48.42
N VAL A 78 -2.93 17.20 -47.17
CA VAL A 78 -2.11 16.00 -46.85
C VAL A 78 -2.86 14.73 -47.22
N LEU A 79 -4.17 14.71 -46.95
CA LEU A 79 -5.02 13.54 -47.16
C LEU A 79 -6.43 13.97 -47.58
N SER A 80 -7.00 13.31 -48.58
CA SER A 80 -8.35 13.61 -49.07
C SER A 80 -9.15 12.35 -49.44
N LYS A 81 -10.46 12.40 -49.18
CA LYS A 81 -11.47 11.53 -49.77
C LYS A 81 -12.72 12.39 -50.04
N ASN A 82 -12.88 12.84 -51.29
CA ASN A 82 -13.74 13.97 -51.66
C ASN A 82 -15.25 13.76 -51.40
N ASN A 83 -15.96 14.88 -51.15
CA ASN A 83 -17.41 15.08 -51.00
C ASN A 83 -18.21 14.01 -50.20
N ARG A 84 -18.16 14.14 -48.86
CA ARG A 84 -18.76 13.32 -47.77
C ARG A 84 -17.79 12.38 -47.02
N GLY A 85 -16.51 12.31 -47.42
CA GLY A 85 -15.42 11.70 -46.65
C GLY A 85 -14.74 12.68 -45.68
N PHE A 86 -13.45 12.46 -45.42
CA PHE A 86 -12.60 13.32 -44.61
C PHE A 86 -11.56 14.05 -45.47
N ARG A 87 -11.10 15.21 -45.00
CA ARG A 87 -9.92 15.91 -45.57
C ARG A 87 -9.05 16.50 -44.47
N ILE A 88 -7.74 16.45 -44.67
CA ILE A 88 -6.71 16.99 -43.77
C ILE A 88 -5.95 18.08 -44.52
N GLN A 89 -6.20 19.33 -44.13
CA GLN A 89 -5.61 20.51 -44.74
C GLN A 89 -4.60 21.14 -43.79
N VAL A 90 -3.41 21.48 -44.28
CA VAL A 90 -2.36 22.15 -43.50
C VAL A 90 -2.04 23.52 -44.10
N HIS A 91 -1.61 24.44 -43.24
CA HIS A 91 -1.29 25.81 -43.61
C HIS A 91 0.14 26.15 -43.21
N LYS A 92 0.80 27.05 -43.97
CA LYS A 92 2.14 27.56 -43.64
C LYS A 92 2.25 28.33 -42.31
N THR A 93 1.12 28.54 -41.62
CA THR A 93 1.07 29.12 -40.27
C THR A 93 1.22 28.08 -39.17
N GLY A 94 1.35 26.80 -39.52
CA GLY A 94 1.30 25.68 -38.57
C GLY A 94 -0.11 25.33 -38.14
N MET A 95 -1.15 25.78 -38.86
CA MET A 95 -2.53 25.38 -38.60
C MET A 95 -2.85 24.11 -39.38
N ILE A 96 -3.48 23.15 -38.73
CA ILE A 96 -4.05 21.95 -39.36
C ILE A 96 -5.57 21.98 -39.20
N GLU A 97 -6.28 21.71 -40.29
CA GLU A 97 -7.74 21.63 -40.33
C GLU A 97 -8.18 20.25 -40.79
N TYR A 98 -8.94 19.58 -39.95
CA TYR A 98 -9.62 18.34 -40.30
C TYR A 98 -11.10 18.62 -40.55
N TRP A 99 -11.65 18.03 -41.62
CA TRP A 99 -13.05 18.23 -41.98
C TRP A 99 -13.79 16.91 -42.13
N TYR A 100 -14.80 16.73 -41.28
CA TYR A 100 -15.84 15.70 -41.44
C TYR A 100 -17.16 16.24 -40.88
N GLY A 101 -18.01 16.80 -41.75
CA GLY A 101 -19.26 17.48 -41.36
C GLY A 101 -19.09 18.82 -40.59
N LYS A 102 -17.98 19.01 -39.87
CA LYS A 102 -17.52 20.25 -39.21
C LYS A 102 -16.00 20.38 -39.35
N THR A 103 -15.48 21.61 -39.18
CA THR A 103 -14.04 21.92 -39.18
C THR A 103 -13.47 21.78 -37.76
N GLU A 104 -12.40 21.02 -37.63
CA GLU A 104 -11.57 20.92 -36.43
C GLU A 104 -10.22 21.56 -36.74
N ALA A 105 -9.65 22.35 -35.81
CA ALA A 105 -8.38 23.02 -36.05
C ALA A 105 -7.41 22.84 -34.87
N GLY A 106 -6.15 22.60 -35.19
CA GLY A 106 -5.03 22.50 -34.24
C GLY A 106 -3.81 23.29 -34.71
N LEU A 107 -2.80 23.39 -33.85
CA LEU A 107 -1.50 23.95 -34.19
C LEU A 107 -0.43 22.86 -34.12
N PHE A 108 0.46 22.83 -35.12
CA PHE A 108 1.67 22.00 -35.16
C PHE A 108 2.88 22.88 -35.50
N ALA A 109 4.08 22.37 -35.27
CA ALA A 109 5.31 23.09 -35.58
C ALA A 109 5.86 22.72 -36.96
N LEU A 110 6.28 23.73 -37.72
CA LEU A 110 6.85 23.60 -39.06
C LEU A 110 8.30 23.13 -39.00
N ASP A 111 8.81 22.64 -40.13
CA ASP A 111 10.20 22.21 -40.30
C ASP A 111 10.63 21.05 -39.38
N GLN A 112 9.67 20.21 -38.98
CA GLN A 112 9.91 18.98 -38.23
C GLN A 112 8.83 17.93 -38.52
N TRP A 113 9.15 16.66 -38.26
CA TRP A 113 8.19 15.57 -38.30
C TRP A 113 7.15 15.74 -37.20
N THR A 114 5.88 15.56 -37.55
CA THR A 114 4.73 15.64 -36.65
C THR A 114 3.89 14.38 -36.82
N HIS A 115 3.52 13.75 -35.71
CA HIS A 115 2.54 12.67 -35.73
C HIS A 115 1.13 13.25 -35.65
N LEU A 116 0.30 12.90 -36.62
CA LEU A 116 -1.11 13.25 -36.65
C LEU A 116 -1.94 12.01 -36.32
N ALA A 117 -2.88 12.13 -35.39
CA ALA A 117 -3.92 11.13 -35.20
C ALA A 117 -5.31 11.77 -35.05
N ILE A 118 -6.31 11.16 -35.66
CA ILE A 118 -7.70 11.62 -35.66
C ILE A 118 -8.59 10.45 -35.27
N THR A 119 -9.35 10.60 -34.19
CA THR A 119 -10.21 9.53 -33.68
C THR A 119 -11.66 9.97 -33.73
N TRP A 120 -12.56 9.05 -34.08
CA TRP A 120 -13.99 9.30 -34.04
C TRP A 120 -14.73 8.13 -33.38
N ASP A 121 -15.42 8.37 -32.27
CA ASP A 121 -16.05 7.34 -31.41
C ASP A 121 -17.58 7.23 -31.59
N THR A 122 -18.08 7.53 -32.79
CA THR A 122 -19.51 7.72 -33.14
C THR A 122 -20.17 9.00 -32.63
N SER A 123 -19.60 9.64 -31.62
CA SER A 123 -20.16 10.85 -30.98
C SER A 123 -19.21 12.05 -31.02
N TRP A 124 -17.92 11.81 -30.85
CA TRP A 124 -16.88 12.82 -30.74
C TRP A 124 -15.79 12.60 -31.79
N GLY A 125 -15.43 13.67 -32.50
CA GLY A 125 -14.19 13.77 -33.27
C GLY A 125 -13.11 14.41 -32.40
N ARG A 126 -11.91 13.81 -32.37
CA ARG A 126 -10.76 14.32 -31.63
C ARG A 126 -9.52 14.35 -32.52
N LEU A 127 -8.75 15.42 -32.39
CA LEU A 127 -7.51 15.66 -33.11
C LEU A 127 -6.33 15.62 -32.13
N PHE A 128 -5.34 14.78 -32.45
CA PHE A 128 -4.11 14.62 -31.70
C PHE A 128 -2.90 15.03 -32.55
N ILE A 129 -2.01 15.84 -31.96
CA ILE A 129 -0.73 16.24 -32.54
C ILE A 129 0.38 15.78 -31.59
N ASP A 130 1.31 14.97 -32.10
CA ASP A 130 2.37 14.31 -31.32
C ASP A 130 1.82 13.55 -30.08
N GLY A 131 0.63 12.97 -30.24
CA GLY A 131 -0.08 12.25 -29.18
C GLY A 131 -0.72 13.14 -28.10
N GLN A 132 -0.72 14.46 -28.25
CA GLN A 132 -1.47 15.40 -27.40
C GLN A 132 -2.81 15.75 -28.06
N GLU A 133 -3.93 15.63 -27.33
CA GLU A 133 -5.23 16.11 -27.80
C GLU A 133 -5.19 17.64 -27.91
N VAL A 134 -5.37 18.17 -29.12
CA VAL A 134 -5.39 19.63 -29.38
C VAL A 134 -6.79 20.17 -29.61
N HIS A 135 -7.74 19.29 -29.94
CA HIS A 135 -9.13 19.68 -30.19
C HIS A 135 -10.09 18.49 -30.05
N SER A 136 -11.31 18.73 -29.57
CA SER A 136 -12.42 17.78 -29.60
C SER A 136 -13.76 18.45 -29.88
N VAL A 137 -14.64 17.77 -30.61
CA VAL A 137 -15.96 18.30 -30.99
C VAL A 137 -17.01 17.21 -31.07
N PHE A 138 -18.23 17.56 -30.64
CA PHE A 138 -19.38 16.67 -30.76
C PHE A 138 -19.90 16.65 -32.21
N THR A 139 -19.79 15.48 -32.83
CA THR A 139 -20.07 15.22 -34.25
C THR A 139 -20.75 13.85 -34.41
N PRO A 140 -22.01 13.72 -33.96
CA PRO A 140 -22.76 12.47 -34.07
C PRO A 140 -23.11 12.17 -35.54
N GLY A 141 -22.98 10.92 -35.97
CA GLY A 141 -23.24 10.53 -37.37
C GLY A 141 -22.76 9.12 -37.71
N ARG A 142 -22.66 8.81 -39.01
CA ARG A 142 -22.03 7.60 -39.55
C ARG A 142 -21.14 8.00 -40.72
N VAL A 143 -19.92 7.49 -40.77
CA VAL A 143 -19.08 7.51 -41.98
C VAL A 143 -19.63 6.41 -42.90
N GLY A 144 -20.41 6.80 -43.92
CA GLY A 144 -20.96 5.86 -44.90
C GLY A 144 -20.01 5.66 -46.09
N GLU A 145 -20.12 4.50 -46.73
CA GLU A 145 -19.42 4.17 -47.99
C GLU A 145 -19.58 5.30 -49.03
N ASN A 146 -18.49 5.61 -49.73
CA ASN A 146 -18.51 6.45 -50.93
C ASN A 146 -17.51 5.91 -51.97
N ASP A 147 -17.83 6.13 -53.24
CA ASP A 147 -17.09 5.60 -54.40
C ASP A 147 -15.89 6.49 -54.80
N GLU A 148 -15.38 7.33 -53.88
CA GLU A 148 -14.31 8.31 -54.16
C GLU A 148 -12.93 7.79 -53.74
N TYR A 149 -11.87 8.20 -54.44
CA TYR A 149 -10.50 7.76 -54.14
C TYR A 149 -9.97 8.38 -52.84
N LEU A 150 -9.20 7.60 -52.08
CA LEU A 150 -8.32 8.14 -51.05
C LEU A 150 -7.06 8.68 -51.74
N ARG A 151 -6.65 9.91 -51.41
CA ARG A 151 -5.42 10.50 -51.92
C ARG A 151 -4.52 10.98 -50.80
N ILE A 152 -3.24 10.61 -50.87
CA ILE A 152 -2.17 11.13 -50.00
C ILE A 152 -1.33 12.11 -50.83
N GLY A 153 -1.11 13.32 -50.32
CA GLY A 153 -0.37 14.37 -51.03
C GLY A 153 -1.20 15.19 -52.05
N ASP A 154 -2.52 15.25 -51.89
CA ASP A 154 -3.44 15.93 -52.81
C ASP A 154 -3.30 17.48 -52.84
N GLU A 155 -4.02 18.15 -53.74
CA GLU A 155 -4.12 19.63 -53.93
C GLU A 155 -2.95 20.48 -53.34
N GLY A 156 -1.72 20.30 -53.87
CA GLY A 156 -0.61 21.19 -53.56
C GLY A 156 0.23 20.82 -52.34
N PHE A 157 0.18 19.59 -51.83
CA PHE A 157 1.01 19.19 -50.68
C PHE A 157 2.50 19.12 -51.05
N VAL A 158 3.31 19.93 -50.37
CA VAL A 158 4.78 19.89 -50.43
C VAL A 158 5.27 19.44 -49.07
N GLY A 159 5.98 18.31 -48.99
CA GLY A 159 6.41 17.76 -47.72
C GLY A 159 6.72 16.27 -47.79
N TYR A 160 6.82 15.64 -46.62
CA TYR A 160 7.07 14.21 -46.50
C TYR A 160 5.92 13.53 -45.74
N VAL A 161 5.60 12.29 -46.09
CA VAL A 161 4.64 11.42 -45.36
C VAL A 161 5.28 10.08 -45.08
N ASP A 162 4.97 9.54 -43.91
CA ASP A 162 5.41 8.22 -43.48
C ASP A 162 4.36 7.53 -42.61
N GLU A 163 4.43 6.20 -42.48
CA GLU A 163 3.67 5.39 -41.50
C GLU A 163 2.14 5.64 -41.50
N PHE A 164 1.49 5.58 -42.67
CA PHE A 164 0.04 5.86 -42.79
C PHE A 164 -0.82 4.67 -42.38
N ARG A 165 -1.78 4.87 -41.47
CA ARG A 165 -2.59 3.82 -40.85
C ARG A 165 -4.06 4.22 -40.71
N ILE A 166 -4.96 3.26 -40.89
CA ILE A 166 -6.39 3.38 -40.54
C ILE A 166 -6.80 2.22 -39.65
N TRP A 167 -7.55 2.49 -38.58
CA TRP A 167 -8.13 1.53 -37.65
C TRP A 167 -9.66 1.64 -37.63
N ASP A 168 -10.38 0.53 -37.43
CA ASP A 168 -11.85 0.47 -37.38
C ASP A 168 -12.47 0.79 -36.00
N PHE A 169 -11.65 1.29 -35.08
CA PHE A 169 -12.07 1.76 -33.76
C PHE A 169 -11.38 3.08 -33.39
N ALA A 170 -11.99 3.83 -32.47
CA ALA A 170 -11.41 5.06 -31.92
C ALA A 170 -10.34 4.71 -30.87
N LYS A 171 -9.08 4.95 -31.21
CA LYS A 171 -7.94 4.72 -30.34
C LYS A 171 -7.93 5.75 -29.22
N THR A 172 -7.55 5.32 -28.02
CA THR A 172 -7.30 6.24 -26.91
C THR A 172 -5.98 6.98 -27.12
N ARG A 173 -5.79 8.11 -26.42
CA ARG A 173 -4.51 8.83 -26.40
C ARG A 173 -3.33 7.90 -26.07
N GLY A 174 -3.50 7.00 -25.11
CA GLY A 174 -2.51 6.00 -24.74
C GLY A 174 -2.17 5.06 -25.89
N GLN A 175 -3.19 4.52 -26.58
CA GLN A 175 -2.99 3.67 -27.77
C GLN A 175 -2.21 4.39 -28.88
N ILE A 176 -2.49 5.67 -29.11
CA ILE A 176 -1.77 6.51 -30.08
C ILE A 176 -0.30 6.67 -29.69
N LEU A 177 -0.02 7.10 -28.46
CA LEU A 177 1.35 7.30 -27.96
C LEU A 177 2.20 6.02 -28.03
N ARG A 178 1.58 4.85 -27.80
CA ARG A 178 2.24 3.53 -27.81
C ARG A 178 2.65 3.05 -29.20
N GLN A 179 1.85 3.35 -30.22
CA GLN A 179 2.06 2.82 -31.57
C GLN A 179 2.63 3.83 -32.53
N MET A 180 2.52 5.14 -32.26
CA MET A 180 2.93 6.16 -33.24
C MET A 180 4.39 6.02 -33.68
N LYS A 181 5.30 5.50 -32.85
CA LYS A 181 6.73 5.32 -33.21
C LYS A 181 7.12 3.87 -33.53
N THR A 182 6.15 2.99 -33.74
CA THR A 182 6.37 1.55 -33.84
C THR A 182 5.87 1.05 -35.19
N PRO A 183 6.73 0.45 -36.04
CA PRO A 183 6.27 -0.22 -37.25
C PRO A 183 5.30 -1.35 -36.92
N LEU A 184 4.25 -1.51 -37.72
CA LEU A 184 3.23 -2.54 -37.53
C LEU A 184 3.52 -3.79 -38.37
N LEU A 185 2.93 -4.92 -38.00
CA LEU A 185 3.03 -6.18 -38.73
C LEU A 185 1.98 -6.28 -39.86
N GLY A 186 0.95 -5.42 -39.83
CA GLY A 186 -0.18 -5.40 -40.77
C GLY A 186 -1.35 -6.28 -40.33
N ASN A 187 -1.12 -7.28 -39.47
CA ASN A 187 -2.17 -8.20 -39.03
C ASN A 187 -2.84 -7.80 -37.71
N GLU A 188 -2.63 -6.57 -37.22
CA GLU A 188 -3.20 -6.11 -35.96
C GLU A 188 -4.74 -6.09 -35.97
N ASP A 189 -5.33 -6.43 -34.81
CA ASP A 189 -6.78 -6.41 -34.63
C ASP A 189 -7.33 -4.98 -34.82
N GLY A 190 -8.35 -4.87 -35.68
CA GLY A 190 -8.97 -3.61 -36.04
C GLY A 190 -8.14 -2.72 -36.98
N LEU A 191 -6.93 -3.12 -37.39
CA LEU A 191 -6.18 -2.41 -38.43
C LEU A 191 -6.87 -2.62 -39.79
N VAL A 192 -7.23 -1.53 -40.45
CA VAL A 192 -7.93 -1.53 -41.74
C VAL A 192 -6.94 -1.42 -42.88
N THR A 193 -5.93 -0.56 -42.74
CA THR A 193 -4.85 -0.46 -43.72
C THR A 193 -3.58 0.09 -43.08
N TYR A 194 -2.42 -0.34 -43.60
CA TYR A 194 -1.12 0.15 -43.17
C TYR A 194 -0.11 0.23 -44.31
N PHE A 195 0.46 1.43 -44.50
CA PHE A 195 1.52 1.73 -45.46
C PHE A 195 2.75 2.24 -44.70
N PRO A 196 3.84 1.43 -44.63
CA PRO A 196 5.07 1.80 -43.93
C PRO A 196 5.96 2.74 -44.74
N PHE A 197 5.83 2.77 -46.08
CA PHE A 197 6.69 3.56 -46.99
C PHE A 197 8.20 3.27 -46.88
N ASP A 198 8.54 2.00 -46.65
CA ASP A 198 9.92 1.50 -46.47
C ASP A 198 10.50 0.78 -47.71
N GLU A 199 9.79 0.79 -48.84
CA GLU A 199 10.19 0.09 -50.08
C GLU A 199 11.38 0.77 -50.76
N GLY A 200 11.50 2.09 -50.64
CA GLY A 200 12.65 2.89 -51.08
C GLY A 200 12.87 3.00 -52.59
N ILE A 201 12.16 2.21 -53.40
CA ILE A 201 12.23 2.19 -54.87
C ILE A 201 10.88 1.72 -55.47
N GLY A 202 10.65 2.03 -56.74
CA GLY A 202 9.48 1.56 -57.48
C GLY A 202 8.32 2.55 -57.47
N GLN A 203 7.16 2.08 -57.92
CA GLN A 203 5.96 2.87 -58.26
C GLN A 203 4.72 2.47 -57.44
N ILE A 204 4.93 1.60 -56.45
CA ILE A 204 3.90 1.00 -55.61
C ILE A 204 4.37 1.13 -54.16
N ALA A 205 3.48 1.61 -53.28
CA ALA A 205 3.62 1.46 -51.83
C ALA A 205 2.69 0.33 -51.36
N GLU A 206 3.26 -0.68 -50.72
CA GLU A 206 2.62 -1.95 -50.39
C GLU A 206 1.70 -1.81 -49.18
N GLU A 207 0.51 -2.42 -49.28
CA GLU A 207 -0.48 -2.48 -48.22
C GLU A 207 -0.22 -3.70 -47.32
N LEU A 208 0.25 -3.47 -46.09
CA LEU A 208 0.68 -4.58 -45.24
C LEU A 208 -0.45 -5.32 -44.52
N SER A 209 -1.67 -4.76 -44.43
CA SER A 209 -2.76 -5.45 -43.72
C SER A 209 -3.40 -6.59 -44.50
N GLY A 210 -3.20 -6.62 -45.82
CA GLY A 210 -3.80 -7.57 -46.75
C GLY A 210 -5.31 -7.41 -46.88
N LYS A 211 -5.86 -6.27 -46.46
CA LYS A 211 -7.30 -5.98 -46.48
C LYS A 211 -7.69 -5.04 -47.61
N GLU A 212 -6.74 -4.30 -48.18
CA GLU A 212 -6.98 -3.31 -49.21
C GLU A 212 -5.96 -3.37 -50.36
N ASP A 213 -6.23 -2.60 -51.42
CA ASP A 213 -5.35 -2.46 -52.57
C ASP A 213 -4.11 -1.57 -52.26
N ASP A 214 -2.98 -1.89 -52.87
CA ASP A 214 -1.74 -1.10 -52.80
C ASP A 214 -1.94 0.34 -53.32
N LEU A 215 -1.07 1.27 -52.89
CA LEU A 215 -1.07 2.64 -53.40
C LEU A 215 -0.15 2.77 -54.60
N GLN A 216 -0.70 3.31 -55.69
CA GLN A 216 0.03 3.59 -56.91
C GLN A 216 0.45 5.06 -56.97
N PHE A 217 1.61 5.30 -57.57
CA PHE A 217 2.13 6.63 -57.87
C PHE A 217 1.38 7.19 -59.10
N GLY A 218 0.78 8.38 -58.95
CA GLY A 218 0.12 9.08 -60.04
C GLY A 218 -1.07 8.33 -60.68
N TYR A 219 -1.24 8.47 -62.01
CA TYR A 219 -2.32 7.86 -62.78
C TYR A 219 -1.90 6.61 -63.57
N THR A 220 -0.60 6.39 -63.76
CA THR A 220 -0.08 5.36 -64.68
C THR A 220 1.02 4.55 -64.01
N PRO A 221 1.19 3.26 -64.36
CA PRO A 221 2.20 2.41 -63.73
C PRO A 221 3.60 2.65 -64.30
N ILE A 222 3.82 3.81 -64.93
CA ILE A 222 5.06 4.20 -65.58
C ILE A 222 5.55 5.48 -64.91
N GLU A 223 6.81 5.45 -64.48
CA GLU A 223 7.47 6.59 -63.85
C GLU A 223 7.41 7.85 -64.74
N ASP A 224 6.79 8.91 -64.22
CA ASP A 224 6.70 10.22 -64.86
C ASP A 224 6.84 11.41 -63.87
N ASP A 225 6.89 12.63 -64.40
CA ASP A 225 7.14 13.85 -63.61
C ASP A 225 5.97 14.22 -62.66
N SER A 226 4.84 13.50 -62.69
CA SER A 226 3.72 13.65 -61.75
C SER A 226 3.74 12.65 -60.59
N ASP A 227 4.80 11.85 -60.48
CA ASP A 227 4.96 10.86 -59.42
C ASP A 227 5.70 11.42 -58.21
N PRO A 228 5.26 11.07 -56.98
CA PRO A 228 6.02 11.39 -55.78
C PRO A 228 7.32 10.57 -55.74
N ARG A 229 8.28 10.99 -54.92
CA ARG A 229 9.60 10.35 -54.86
C ARG A 229 9.85 9.65 -53.53
N TRP A 230 10.59 8.55 -53.56
CA TRP A 230 11.18 7.99 -52.36
C TRP A 230 12.27 8.91 -51.81
N ALA A 231 12.24 9.15 -50.50
CA ALA A 231 13.24 9.92 -49.77
C ALA A 231 13.81 9.09 -48.61
N ILE A 232 15.00 9.46 -48.15
CA ILE A 232 15.65 8.83 -46.99
C ILE A 232 14.98 9.36 -45.72
N ASN A 233 14.51 8.45 -44.86
CA ASN A 233 13.77 8.74 -43.64
C ASN A 233 14.66 9.35 -42.54
N PRO A 234 14.40 10.60 -42.10
CA PRO A 234 15.11 11.23 -41.00
C PRO A 234 14.30 11.28 -39.68
N ILE A 235 13.20 10.50 -39.52
CA ILE A 235 12.38 10.55 -38.30
C ILE A 235 13.20 10.13 -37.06
N PRO A 236 13.35 11.01 -36.04
CA PRO A 236 14.08 10.67 -34.82
C PRO A 236 13.34 9.60 -33.98
N GLY A 237 13.94 8.40 -33.88
CA GLY A 237 13.43 7.30 -33.05
C GLY A 237 13.00 6.05 -33.82
N PHE A 238 12.88 6.13 -35.14
CA PHE A 238 12.80 4.97 -36.02
C PHE A 238 14.22 4.60 -36.47
N ALA A 239 14.94 3.86 -35.62
CA ALA A 239 16.19 3.24 -36.04
C ALA A 239 15.87 1.84 -36.60
N PRO A 240 16.44 1.41 -37.74
CA PRO A 240 16.41 -0.01 -38.06
C PRO A 240 17.10 -0.79 -36.91
N PRO A 241 16.51 -1.90 -36.43
CA PRO A 241 17.05 -2.60 -35.27
C PRO A 241 18.45 -3.18 -35.57
N PRO A 242 19.31 -3.33 -34.54
CA PRO A 242 20.68 -3.81 -34.70
C PRO A 242 20.77 -5.20 -35.37
N SER A 243 21.90 -5.46 -36.03
CA SER A 243 22.21 -6.63 -36.86
C SER A 243 22.31 -8.01 -36.16
N GLU A 244 21.50 -8.29 -35.13
CA GLU A 244 21.54 -9.53 -34.34
C GLU A 244 20.19 -10.28 -34.26
N VAL A 245 19.36 -10.18 -35.31
CA VAL A 245 18.03 -10.83 -35.42
C VAL A 245 18.09 -12.11 -36.27
N GLY A 246 17.19 -13.09 -36.06
CA GLY A 246 17.08 -14.34 -36.81
C GLY A 246 17.39 -14.21 -38.31
N GLN A 247 18.47 -14.85 -38.77
CA GLN A 247 18.94 -14.76 -40.16
C GLN A 247 18.62 -16.04 -40.92
N ILE A 248 18.02 -15.91 -42.10
CA ILE A 248 17.92 -16.99 -43.09
C ILE A 248 19.15 -16.90 -44.00
N ILE A 249 19.92 -17.98 -44.10
CA ILE A 249 21.09 -18.10 -44.96
C ILE A 249 20.85 -19.26 -45.92
N VAL A 250 20.91 -18.96 -47.21
CA VAL A 250 20.95 -19.96 -48.28
C VAL A 250 22.38 -19.95 -48.82
N PRO A 251 23.18 -21.02 -48.63
CA PRO A 251 24.60 -20.99 -48.97
C PRO A 251 24.89 -20.86 -50.47
N TYR A 252 23.90 -21.12 -51.32
CA TYR A 252 24.03 -21.11 -52.78
C TYR A 252 22.76 -20.54 -53.43
N ASP A 253 22.94 -19.55 -54.30
CA ASP A 253 21.92 -18.93 -55.15
C ASP A 253 22.62 -18.52 -56.46
N PRO A 254 22.17 -18.98 -57.65
CA PRO A 254 21.00 -19.82 -57.92
C PRO A 254 21.20 -21.31 -57.58
N VAL A 255 20.08 -22.03 -57.40
CA VAL A 255 20.07 -23.49 -57.13
C VAL A 255 19.68 -24.32 -58.35
N ALA A 256 20.19 -25.56 -58.43
CA ALA A 256 19.87 -26.50 -59.51
C ALA A 256 18.47 -27.08 -59.35
N CYS A 257 17.82 -27.39 -60.47
CA CYS A 257 16.47 -27.97 -60.48
C CYS A 257 16.36 -29.42 -59.95
N ASP A 258 17.49 -30.09 -59.74
CA ASP A 258 17.55 -31.45 -59.19
C ASP A 258 18.67 -31.49 -58.14
N GLY A 259 18.40 -32.01 -56.94
CA GLY A 259 19.37 -32.04 -55.84
C GLY A 259 18.75 -31.69 -54.50
N PHE A 260 19.45 -30.86 -53.70
CA PHE A 260 18.97 -30.40 -52.40
C PHE A 260 19.14 -28.89 -52.26
N LEU A 261 18.13 -28.22 -51.71
CA LEU A 261 18.25 -26.87 -51.19
C LEU A 261 18.67 -26.95 -49.71
N LEU A 262 19.81 -26.33 -49.37
CA LEU A 262 20.34 -26.29 -48.01
C LEU A 262 19.91 -25.00 -47.28
N LEU A 263 19.15 -25.21 -46.21
CA LEU A 263 18.67 -24.28 -45.19
C LEU A 263 19.64 -23.99 -44.05
N GLU A 264 20.16 -22.78 -43.85
CA GLU A 264 20.78 -22.38 -42.57
C GLU A 264 19.99 -21.24 -41.90
N ILE A 265 19.71 -21.37 -40.60
CA ILE A 265 19.11 -20.31 -39.80
C ILE A 265 19.97 -20.04 -38.57
N ARG A 266 20.28 -18.77 -38.31
CA ARG A 266 20.92 -18.34 -37.06
C ARG A 266 19.87 -17.66 -36.21
N ASP A 267 19.57 -18.24 -35.06
CA ASP A 267 18.52 -17.74 -34.17
C ASP A 267 18.79 -18.09 -32.68
N LEU A 268 18.51 -17.19 -31.75
CA LEU A 268 18.91 -17.23 -30.34
C LEU A 268 17.87 -17.88 -29.41
N LEU A 269 17.23 -18.97 -29.83
CA LEU A 269 16.27 -19.70 -28.99
C LEU A 269 16.92 -20.34 -27.76
N LYS A 270 16.30 -20.17 -26.58
CA LYS A 270 16.90 -20.55 -25.28
C LYS A 270 16.77 -22.03 -24.86
N ASP A 271 16.27 -22.95 -25.70
CA ASP A 271 15.90 -24.29 -25.21
C ASP A 271 16.08 -25.51 -26.16
N GLY A 272 16.63 -25.37 -27.37
CA GLY A 272 16.90 -26.52 -28.25
C GLY A 272 15.65 -27.13 -28.90
N THR A 273 14.62 -26.31 -29.09
CA THR A 273 13.38 -26.62 -29.80
C THR A 273 13.61 -26.76 -31.33
N GLU A 274 12.86 -27.64 -32.01
CA GLU A 274 12.90 -27.78 -33.48
C GLU A 274 12.36 -26.52 -34.19
N VAL A 275 13.11 -26.02 -35.18
CA VAL A 275 12.71 -24.86 -35.99
C VAL A 275 12.05 -25.33 -37.28
N ARG A 276 10.98 -24.65 -37.73
CA ARG A 276 10.26 -24.98 -38.98
C ARG A 276 10.32 -23.81 -39.96
N ALA A 277 10.69 -24.11 -41.20
CA ALA A 277 10.64 -23.17 -42.33
C ALA A 277 9.63 -23.66 -43.37
N LEU A 278 8.89 -22.74 -43.96
CA LEU A 278 7.98 -23.01 -45.07
C LEU A 278 8.64 -22.57 -46.37
N LEU A 279 8.65 -23.44 -47.38
CA LEU A 279 9.24 -23.19 -48.68
C LEU A 279 8.15 -23.26 -49.74
N HIS A 280 8.25 -22.40 -50.76
CA HIS A 280 7.25 -22.25 -51.78
C HIS A 280 7.89 -21.85 -53.11
N SER A 281 7.40 -22.36 -54.25
CA SER A 281 7.84 -21.87 -55.58
C SER A 281 6.87 -20.80 -56.09
N THR A 282 7.38 -19.68 -56.61
CA THR A 282 6.56 -18.53 -57.03
C THR A 282 5.57 -18.84 -58.16
N VAL A 283 5.74 -19.94 -58.89
CA VAL A 283 4.94 -20.27 -60.07
C VAL A 283 3.83 -21.29 -59.76
N THR A 284 3.91 -21.96 -58.63
CA THR A 284 3.01 -23.04 -58.25
C THR A 284 2.69 -22.85 -56.79
N SER A 285 1.42 -22.61 -56.43
CA SER A 285 1.02 -22.22 -55.09
C SER A 285 1.24 -23.29 -53.98
N ASP A 286 2.06 -24.32 -54.24
CA ASP A 286 2.33 -25.43 -53.35
C ASP A 286 3.45 -25.10 -52.35
N SER A 287 3.30 -25.53 -51.11
CA SER A 287 4.22 -25.23 -50.00
C SER A 287 4.71 -26.49 -49.34
N GLU A 288 6.02 -26.63 -49.21
CA GLU A 288 6.64 -27.74 -48.49
C GLU A 288 7.27 -27.25 -47.18
N THR A 289 7.14 -28.05 -46.13
CA THR A 289 7.67 -27.70 -44.80
C THR A 289 9.01 -28.39 -44.56
N LEU A 290 10.04 -27.59 -44.24
CA LEU A 290 11.34 -28.09 -43.83
C LEU A 290 11.49 -27.96 -42.31
N VAL A 291 11.84 -29.08 -41.66
CA VAL A 291 12.23 -29.10 -40.24
C VAL A 291 13.75 -28.96 -40.14
N LEU A 292 14.21 -28.01 -39.33
CA LEU A 292 15.62 -27.73 -39.10
C LEU A 292 16.06 -28.29 -37.74
N SER A 293 17.28 -28.81 -37.70
CA SER A 293 17.90 -29.33 -36.48
C SER A 293 19.08 -28.46 -36.04
N ALA A 294 19.19 -28.19 -34.73
CA ALA A 294 20.30 -27.44 -34.17
C ALA A 294 21.63 -28.21 -34.31
N PHE A 295 22.70 -27.53 -34.72
CA PHE A 295 24.01 -28.16 -34.89
C PHE A 295 25.17 -27.31 -34.33
N PRO A 296 25.76 -27.67 -33.18
CA PRO A 296 25.43 -28.79 -32.30
C PRO A 296 24.05 -28.64 -31.61
N PRO A 297 23.49 -29.71 -31.01
CA PRO A 297 22.24 -29.63 -30.26
C PRO A 297 22.27 -28.51 -29.21
N HIS A 298 21.17 -27.76 -29.06
CA HIS A 298 21.06 -26.57 -28.21
C HIS A 298 21.95 -25.38 -28.61
N SER A 299 22.37 -25.29 -29.88
CA SER A 299 23.02 -24.08 -30.42
C SER A 299 22.02 -23.14 -31.08
N SER A 300 22.39 -21.87 -31.19
CA SER A 300 21.65 -20.83 -31.93
C SER A 300 21.81 -20.93 -33.46
N PHE A 301 22.14 -22.12 -33.96
CA PHE A 301 22.41 -22.39 -35.36
C PHE A 301 21.67 -23.66 -35.78
N PHE A 302 20.78 -23.52 -36.76
CA PHE A 302 19.91 -24.57 -37.27
C PHE A 302 20.22 -24.84 -38.74
N GLN A 303 20.22 -26.12 -39.11
CA GLN A 303 20.45 -26.53 -40.48
C GLN A 303 19.44 -27.61 -40.90
N GLY A 304 19.02 -27.59 -42.16
CA GLY A 304 18.17 -28.62 -42.76
C GLY A 304 18.18 -28.54 -44.29
N SER A 305 17.65 -29.54 -44.97
CA SER A 305 17.62 -29.56 -46.44
C SER A 305 16.32 -30.15 -46.97
N ILE A 306 15.82 -29.61 -48.09
CA ILE A 306 14.71 -30.20 -48.85
C ILE A 306 15.18 -30.67 -50.22
N ALA A 307 14.65 -31.80 -50.70
CA ALA A 307 14.97 -32.30 -52.04
C ALA A 307 14.29 -31.45 -53.12
N LEU A 308 14.99 -31.22 -54.23
CA LEU A 308 14.47 -30.56 -55.42
C LEU A 308 14.34 -31.58 -56.56
N SER A 309 13.27 -31.48 -57.34
CA SER A 309 13.12 -32.26 -58.57
C SER A 309 12.39 -31.51 -59.67
N ARG A 310 12.69 -31.85 -60.92
CA ARG A 310 11.87 -31.43 -62.06
C ARG A 310 10.66 -32.35 -62.22
N GLY A 311 9.46 -31.78 -62.31
CA GLY A 311 8.27 -32.58 -62.61
C GLY A 311 6.95 -31.91 -62.29
N THR A 312 5.88 -32.72 -62.32
CA THR A 312 4.55 -32.33 -61.86
C THR A 312 4.52 -32.23 -60.34
N ILE A 313 3.84 -31.21 -59.83
CA ILE A 313 3.62 -30.92 -58.41
C ILE A 313 2.98 -32.14 -57.70
N ILE A 314 3.51 -32.53 -56.55
CA ILE A 314 2.93 -33.56 -55.67
C ILE A 314 2.96 -33.06 -54.23
N GLU A 315 1.84 -32.49 -53.76
CA GLU A 315 1.71 -31.93 -52.41
C GLU A 315 1.99 -32.97 -51.31
N GLY A 316 2.90 -32.64 -50.39
CA GLY A 316 3.18 -33.41 -49.18
C GLY A 316 4.09 -34.62 -49.37
N ASP A 317 4.80 -34.73 -50.50
CA ASP A 317 5.80 -35.78 -50.75
C ASP A 317 7.19 -35.43 -50.19
N GLY A 318 7.36 -34.20 -49.66
CA GLY A 318 8.61 -33.73 -49.07
C GLY A 318 9.68 -33.35 -50.10
N VAL A 319 9.31 -33.21 -51.37
CA VAL A 319 10.17 -32.78 -52.47
C VAL A 319 9.58 -31.51 -53.09
N LEU A 320 10.34 -30.43 -53.19
CA LEU A 320 9.88 -29.22 -53.85
C LEU A 320 10.10 -29.36 -55.36
N GLN A 321 9.02 -29.38 -56.15
CA GLN A 321 9.11 -29.45 -57.61
C GLN A 321 9.37 -28.05 -58.22
N VAL A 322 10.43 -27.92 -59.01
CA VAL A 322 10.88 -26.63 -59.58
C VAL A 322 11.32 -26.76 -61.05
N ASN A 323 11.21 -25.66 -61.80
CA ASN A 323 11.65 -25.50 -63.19
C ASN A 323 12.67 -24.37 -63.35
N ASP A 324 13.31 -24.32 -64.53
CA ASP A 324 14.29 -23.27 -64.87
C ASP A 324 13.64 -21.88 -64.85
N GLY A 325 14.21 -20.95 -64.11
CA GLY A 325 13.67 -19.59 -63.93
C GLY A 325 12.58 -19.46 -62.86
N ASP A 326 12.25 -20.53 -62.14
CA ASP A 326 11.42 -20.43 -60.93
C ASP A 326 12.17 -19.66 -59.83
N GLN A 327 11.43 -19.06 -58.90
CA GLN A 327 12.00 -18.49 -57.69
C GLN A 327 11.42 -19.20 -56.47
N ILE A 328 12.28 -19.68 -55.59
CA ILE A 328 11.90 -20.31 -54.32
C ILE A 328 11.81 -19.21 -53.27
N ARG A 329 10.62 -19.05 -52.68
CA ARG A 329 10.36 -18.18 -51.55
C ARG A 329 10.44 -18.99 -50.26
N ILE A 330 11.22 -18.51 -49.31
CA ILE A 330 11.46 -19.17 -48.03
C ILE A 330 10.99 -18.26 -46.92
N ARG A 331 10.13 -18.80 -46.03
CA ARG A 331 9.60 -18.09 -44.87
C ARG A 331 10.12 -18.70 -43.58
N TYR A 332 10.74 -17.86 -42.75
CA TYR A 332 11.07 -18.18 -41.37
C TYR A 332 10.26 -17.30 -40.42
N ALA A 333 9.65 -17.88 -39.39
CA ALA A 333 9.07 -17.12 -38.29
C ALA A 333 10.05 -17.16 -37.12
N ASP A 334 10.78 -16.07 -36.91
CA ASP A 334 11.57 -15.87 -35.71
C ASP A 334 10.61 -15.64 -34.55
N LEU A 335 10.62 -16.52 -33.54
CA LEU A 335 9.69 -16.47 -32.42
C LEU A 335 10.26 -15.66 -31.23
N ASP A 336 11.53 -15.25 -31.28
CA ASP A 336 12.30 -14.71 -30.15
C ASP A 336 13.58 -13.99 -30.64
N ASP A 337 13.53 -12.65 -30.74
CA ASP A 337 14.71 -11.80 -31.02
C ASP A 337 15.33 -11.18 -29.74
N GLY A 338 15.04 -11.74 -28.57
CA GLY A 338 15.44 -11.15 -27.29
C GLY A 338 14.70 -9.87 -26.88
N SER A 339 13.69 -9.41 -27.65
CA SER A 339 12.82 -8.27 -27.31
C SER A 339 11.31 -8.58 -27.27
N GLY A 340 10.93 -9.84 -27.56
CA GLY A 340 9.57 -10.34 -27.33
C GLY A 340 8.56 -10.16 -28.47
N THR A 341 8.99 -9.90 -29.71
CA THR A 341 8.08 -9.90 -30.88
C THR A 341 8.52 -10.91 -31.94
N SER A 342 7.58 -11.75 -32.40
CA SER A 342 7.84 -12.67 -33.51
C SER A 342 7.94 -11.91 -34.83
N ARG A 343 8.96 -12.19 -35.66
CA ARG A 343 9.13 -11.56 -36.98
C ARG A 343 9.14 -12.60 -38.09
N LEU A 344 8.37 -12.36 -39.15
CA LEU A 344 8.46 -13.12 -40.38
C LEU A 344 9.65 -12.62 -41.21
N ARG A 345 10.53 -13.53 -41.60
CA ARG A 345 11.67 -13.30 -42.47
C ARG A 345 11.46 -14.03 -43.79
N TRP A 346 11.82 -13.36 -44.88
CA TRP A 346 11.71 -13.88 -46.23
C TRP A 346 13.07 -13.88 -46.92
N VAL A 347 13.38 -14.96 -47.64
CA VAL A 347 14.48 -15.02 -48.60
C VAL A 347 13.95 -15.60 -49.90
N PHE A 348 14.42 -15.04 -51.01
CA PHE A 348 14.12 -15.48 -52.36
C PHE A 348 15.39 -16.09 -52.96
N VAL A 349 15.24 -17.20 -53.66
CA VAL A 349 16.36 -17.93 -54.29
C VAL A 349 15.98 -18.26 -55.72
N ASP A 350 16.84 -17.97 -56.68
CA ASP A 350 16.57 -18.23 -58.08
C ASP A 350 16.93 -19.68 -58.44
N VAL A 351 16.16 -20.29 -59.36
CA VAL A 351 16.40 -21.64 -59.86
C VAL A 351 17.02 -21.58 -61.25
N ASP A 352 18.25 -22.10 -61.39
CA ASP A 352 18.97 -22.25 -62.66
C ASP A 352 19.26 -23.74 -62.92
N CYS A 353 18.52 -24.32 -63.87
CA CYS A 353 18.63 -25.72 -64.28
C CYS A 353 19.96 -26.07 -64.97
N GLN A 354 20.82 -25.09 -65.30
CA GLN A 354 22.16 -25.30 -65.86
C GLN A 354 23.25 -25.31 -64.79
N SER A 355 22.95 -24.91 -63.56
CA SER A 355 23.86 -25.02 -62.43
C SER A 355 24.07 -26.50 -62.03
N THR A 356 25.27 -26.85 -61.56
CA THR A 356 25.60 -28.25 -61.23
C THR A 356 25.04 -28.63 -59.84
N PRO A 357 24.27 -29.73 -59.71
CA PRO A 357 23.77 -30.21 -58.42
C PRO A 357 24.92 -30.51 -57.45
N TRP A 358 24.89 -29.91 -56.27
CA TRP A 358 25.82 -30.26 -55.19
C TRP A 358 25.30 -31.51 -54.46
N ILE A 359 26.13 -32.56 -54.41
CA ILE A 359 25.81 -33.80 -53.69
C ILE A 359 26.61 -33.79 -52.37
N PRO A 360 25.98 -33.61 -51.21
CA PRO A 360 26.68 -33.85 -49.94
C PRO A 360 27.06 -35.32 -49.85
N THR A 361 28.35 -35.63 -49.68
CA THR A 361 28.79 -36.97 -49.28
C THR A 361 28.27 -37.25 -47.85
N PRO A 362 27.40 -38.24 -47.62
CA PRO A 362 26.73 -38.39 -46.33
C PRO A 362 27.63 -39.13 -45.35
N THR A 363 28.00 -38.49 -44.26
CA THR A 363 28.34 -39.20 -43.02
C THR A 363 27.16 -39.09 -42.07
N TRP A 364 26.44 -40.21 -41.96
CA TRP A 364 25.53 -40.59 -40.87
C TRP A 364 24.01 -40.38 -41.03
N SER A 365 23.28 -41.34 -40.47
CA SER A 365 21.82 -41.56 -40.54
C SER A 365 21.23 -41.69 -39.13
N PRO A 366 20.01 -41.21 -38.89
CA PRO A 366 19.05 -42.03 -38.15
C PRO A 366 17.60 -41.98 -38.67
N THR A 367 16.92 -43.08 -38.33
CA THR A 367 15.53 -43.50 -38.57
C THR A 367 14.46 -42.62 -37.92
N PHE A 368 13.39 -42.29 -38.67
CA PHE A 368 12.12 -41.80 -38.12
C PHE A 368 11.12 -42.95 -37.91
N THR A 369 10.44 -42.93 -36.78
CA THR A 369 9.24 -43.74 -36.48
C THR A 369 8.05 -42.80 -36.45
N GLU A 370 7.12 -42.96 -37.39
CA GLU A 370 5.83 -42.24 -37.43
C GLU A 370 4.80 -42.88 -36.50
N THR A 371 3.97 -42.06 -35.82
CA THR A 371 2.48 -42.12 -35.69
C THR A 371 1.97 -41.26 -34.50
N PRO A 372 0.68 -40.88 -34.41
CA PRO A 372 -0.07 -40.01 -35.31
C PRO A 372 -0.83 -38.87 -34.57
N THR A 373 -1.34 -37.96 -35.38
CA THR A 373 -2.27 -36.83 -35.16
C THR A 373 -3.33 -36.97 -34.06
N GLN A 374 -3.45 -35.94 -33.21
CA GLN A 374 -4.71 -35.58 -32.53
C GLN A 374 -5.14 -34.17 -32.92
N THR A 375 -6.39 -34.06 -33.37
CA THR A 375 -7.11 -32.84 -33.73
C THR A 375 -7.73 -32.20 -32.48
N PHE A 376 -7.51 -30.90 -32.26
CA PHE A 376 -8.33 -30.07 -31.38
C PHE A 376 -9.06 -29.01 -32.21
N SER A 377 -10.38 -28.88 -31.96
CA SER A 377 -11.24 -27.83 -32.51
C SER A 377 -10.97 -26.50 -31.80
N PRO A 378 -10.88 -25.35 -32.50
CA PRO A 378 -10.68 -24.07 -31.84
C PRO A 378 -12.00 -23.57 -31.24
N THR A 379 -12.01 -23.39 -29.92
CA THR A 379 -12.95 -22.47 -29.26
C THR A 379 -12.28 -21.10 -29.26
N ILE A 380 -12.89 -20.13 -29.92
CA ILE A 380 -12.40 -18.75 -29.98
C ILE A 380 -12.47 -18.17 -28.56
N THR A 381 -11.30 -17.90 -27.98
CA THR A 381 -11.13 -17.07 -26.79
C THR A 381 -10.19 -15.95 -27.20
N PRO A 382 -10.51 -14.67 -26.93
CA PRO A 382 -9.64 -13.55 -27.31
C PRO A 382 -8.27 -13.73 -26.65
N THR A 383 -7.21 -13.65 -27.45
CA THR A 383 -5.82 -13.74 -26.98
C THR A 383 -5.47 -12.47 -26.19
N PRO A 384 -5.11 -12.57 -24.89
CA PRO A 384 -4.57 -11.46 -24.13
C PRO A 384 -3.15 -11.12 -24.62
N ASN A 385 -2.76 -9.85 -24.54
CA ASN A 385 -1.38 -9.38 -24.71
C ASN A 385 -0.42 -10.27 -23.90
N LEU A 386 0.60 -10.84 -24.54
CA LEU A 386 1.36 -11.96 -23.97
C LEU A 386 2.45 -11.57 -22.95
N PHE A 387 2.69 -10.29 -22.65
CA PHE A 387 3.53 -9.87 -21.52
C PHE A 387 3.07 -8.55 -20.87
N PRO A 388 2.94 -8.49 -19.53
CA PRO A 388 2.61 -7.26 -18.82
C PRO A 388 3.76 -6.24 -18.89
N ARG A 389 3.51 -5.00 -19.32
CA ARG A 389 4.56 -3.95 -19.39
C ARG A 389 4.78 -3.31 -18.02
N ILE A 390 5.97 -2.77 -17.78
CA ILE A 390 6.29 -2.00 -16.57
C ILE A 390 6.28 -0.51 -16.90
N ILE A 391 5.49 0.28 -16.16
CA ILE A 391 5.43 1.73 -16.23
C ILE A 391 6.02 2.31 -14.95
N TYR A 392 7.01 3.20 -15.08
CA TYR A 392 7.78 3.75 -13.97
C TYR A 392 7.26 5.11 -13.53
N VAL A 393 7.12 5.32 -12.22
CA VAL A 393 6.55 6.56 -11.63
C VAL A 393 7.49 7.14 -10.59
N ASP A 394 7.72 8.46 -10.64
CA ASP A 394 8.55 9.19 -9.69
C ASP A 394 8.02 10.63 -9.47
N SER A 395 7.47 10.93 -8.29
CA SER A 395 6.95 12.29 -8.00
C SER A 395 8.04 13.36 -7.89
N ALA A 396 9.31 12.96 -7.74
CA ALA A 396 10.43 13.89 -7.60
C ALA A 396 10.89 14.51 -8.92
N VAL A 397 10.47 13.98 -10.08
CA VAL A 397 10.89 14.55 -11.37
C VAL A 397 10.20 15.90 -11.65
N PRO A 398 10.93 16.87 -12.24
CA PRO A 398 10.37 18.20 -12.47
C PRO A 398 9.24 18.19 -13.50
N VAL A 399 9.35 17.36 -14.54
CA VAL A 399 8.40 17.21 -15.66
C VAL A 399 8.15 15.73 -15.89
N SER A 400 6.92 15.37 -16.24
CA SER A 400 6.54 13.99 -16.53
C SER A 400 7.19 13.47 -17.80
N GLY A 401 7.74 12.25 -17.73
CA GLY A 401 8.31 11.51 -18.85
C GLY A 401 7.31 10.56 -19.51
N THR A 402 7.81 9.61 -20.33
CA THR A 402 6.97 8.61 -21.00
C THR A 402 6.57 7.44 -20.11
N GLY A 403 7.24 7.23 -18.97
CA GLY A 403 7.00 6.11 -18.07
C GLY A 403 7.69 4.81 -18.48
N LEU A 404 8.55 4.81 -19.52
CA LEU A 404 9.19 3.59 -20.05
C LEU A 404 10.47 3.18 -19.32
N SER A 405 11.02 4.03 -18.45
CA SER A 405 12.22 3.72 -17.65
C SER A 405 12.32 4.58 -16.38
N TRP A 406 13.15 4.18 -15.41
CA TRP A 406 13.49 5.01 -14.26
C TRP A 406 14.17 6.34 -14.60
N THR A 407 14.78 6.46 -15.78
CA THR A 407 15.38 7.72 -16.27
C THR A 407 14.38 8.63 -16.97
N ASP A 408 13.20 8.10 -17.30
CA ASP A 408 12.10 8.84 -17.93
C ASP A 408 10.73 8.41 -17.35
N PRO A 409 10.52 8.52 -16.02
CA PRO A 409 9.30 8.06 -15.37
C PRO A 409 8.16 9.06 -15.56
N THR A 410 6.91 8.62 -15.45
CA THR A 410 5.79 9.54 -15.27
C THR A 410 5.90 10.23 -13.91
N LYS A 411 5.36 11.44 -13.79
CA LYS A 411 5.43 12.19 -12.54
C LYS A 411 4.39 11.72 -11.53
N SER A 412 3.22 11.27 -11.99
CA SER A 412 2.13 10.82 -11.13
C SER A 412 1.66 9.40 -11.46
N ILE A 413 1.04 8.76 -10.48
CA ILE A 413 0.43 7.44 -10.62
C ILE A 413 -0.78 7.55 -11.56
N LYS A 414 -1.54 8.65 -11.51
CA LYS A 414 -2.64 8.91 -12.43
C LYS A 414 -2.18 8.93 -13.89
N GLU A 415 -1.08 9.62 -14.21
CA GLU A 415 -0.53 9.65 -15.57
C GLU A 415 -0.10 8.26 -16.04
N ALA A 416 0.44 7.42 -15.15
CA ALA A 416 0.78 6.04 -15.46
C ALA A 416 -0.47 5.17 -15.71
N LEU A 417 -1.53 5.36 -14.91
CA LEU A 417 -2.81 4.69 -15.09
C LEU A 417 -3.49 5.09 -16.41
N ASP A 418 -3.40 6.36 -16.81
CA ASP A 418 -3.98 6.87 -18.06
C ASP A 418 -3.38 6.23 -19.33
N ILE A 419 -2.17 5.66 -19.25
CA ILE A 419 -1.47 5.00 -20.36
C ILE A 419 -1.41 3.47 -20.23
N ALA A 420 -1.68 2.93 -19.05
CA ALA A 420 -1.70 1.50 -18.76
C ALA A 420 -2.85 0.79 -19.47
N ASP A 421 -2.63 -0.47 -19.81
CA ASP A 421 -3.63 -1.38 -20.38
C ASP A 421 -3.67 -2.68 -19.56
N GLY A 422 -4.73 -3.48 -19.73
CA GLY A 422 -4.95 -4.67 -18.91
C GLY A 422 -3.71 -5.58 -18.84
N GLN A 423 -3.35 -5.99 -17.62
CA GLN A 423 -2.15 -6.73 -17.19
C GLN A 423 -0.89 -5.89 -16.92
N ASP A 424 -0.82 -4.62 -17.31
CA ASP A 424 0.37 -3.79 -17.05
C ASP A 424 0.69 -3.63 -15.55
N GLN A 425 1.96 -3.37 -15.25
CA GLN A 425 2.48 -3.11 -13.90
C GLN A 425 2.94 -1.67 -13.79
N ILE A 426 2.59 -1.00 -12.70
CA ILE A 426 3.04 0.34 -12.37
C ILE A 426 4.02 0.24 -11.21
N TRP A 427 5.28 0.61 -11.45
CA TRP A 427 6.35 0.59 -10.46
C TRP A 427 6.58 2.00 -9.91
N ILE A 428 6.27 2.16 -8.63
CA ILE A 428 6.18 3.45 -7.97
C ILE A 428 7.41 3.63 -7.08
N ARG A 429 8.22 4.66 -7.39
CA ARG A 429 9.35 5.04 -6.57
C ARG A 429 8.87 5.45 -5.17
N SER A 430 9.62 5.10 -4.13
CA SER A 430 9.34 5.57 -2.77
C SER A 430 9.32 7.10 -2.72
N GLY A 431 8.17 7.65 -2.35
CA GLY A 431 7.91 9.08 -2.27
C GLY A 431 6.48 9.34 -1.82
N THR A 432 6.13 10.61 -1.65
CA THR A 432 4.76 11.04 -1.38
C THR A 432 4.10 11.42 -2.70
N TYR A 433 2.88 10.92 -2.90
CA TYR A 433 2.05 11.16 -4.08
C TYR A 433 0.71 11.73 -3.61
N GLU A 434 0.52 13.03 -3.79
CA GLU A 434 -0.70 13.74 -3.40
C GLU A 434 -1.72 13.69 -4.54
N GLU A 435 -2.39 12.55 -4.70
CA GLU A 435 -3.35 12.33 -5.77
C GLU A 435 -4.47 11.37 -5.37
N ARG A 436 -5.54 11.36 -6.18
CA ARG A 436 -6.66 10.41 -6.09
C ARG A 436 -6.72 9.62 -7.39
N ILE A 437 -6.83 8.30 -7.30
CA ILE A 437 -6.70 7.41 -8.45
C ILE A 437 -7.88 6.44 -8.61
N ASP A 438 -8.24 6.21 -9.87
CA ASP A 438 -9.16 5.14 -10.28
C ASP A 438 -8.32 3.98 -10.81
N LEU A 439 -8.54 2.77 -10.30
CA LEU A 439 -7.84 1.58 -10.77
C LEU A 439 -8.35 1.18 -12.16
N VAL A 440 -7.40 0.80 -13.02
CA VAL A 440 -7.67 0.25 -14.35
C VAL A 440 -7.72 -1.27 -14.26
N ASP A 441 -8.70 -1.88 -14.94
CA ASP A 441 -8.86 -3.34 -14.92
C ASP A 441 -7.63 -4.06 -15.47
N GLY A 442 -7.15 -5.06 -14.75
CA GLY A 442 -5.94 -5.82 -15.04
C GLY A 442 -4.65 -5.19 -14.56
N VAL A 443 -4.61 -3.94 -14.10
CA VAL A 443 -3.37 -3.20 -13.84
C VAL A 443 -2.93 -3.32 -12.38
N SER A 444 -1.64 -3.62 -12.16
CA SER A 444 -1.07 -3.83 -10.81
C SER A 444 -0.14 -2.70 -10.39
N LEU A 445 -0.27 -2.20 -9.16
CA LEU A 445 0.55 -1.15 -8.58
C LEU A 445 1.53 -1.73 -7.55
N TYR A 446 2.81 -1.43 -7.73
CA TYR A 446 3.92 -1.89 -6.90
C TYR A 446 4.69 -0.70 -6.34
N GLY A 447 4.63 -0.50 -5.03
CA GLY A 447 5.37 0.55 -4.31
C GLY A 447 6.73 0.09 -3.79
N GLY A 448 7.50 1.06 -3.29
CA GLY A 448 8.71 0.80 -2.52
C GLY A 448 10.01 0.70 -3.33
N PHE A 449 10.05 1.23 -4.56
CA PHE A 449 11.25 1.22 -5.41
C PHE A 449 12.19 2.39 -5.11
N SER A 450 13.49 2.19 -5.29
CA SER A 450 14.54 3.21 -5.13
C SER A 450 14.77 4.03 -6.40
N GLY A 451 14.38 3.52 -7.56
CA GLY A 451 14.50 4.19 -8.86
C GLY A 451 15.65 3.68 -9.73
N GLY A 452 15.99 2.40 -9.64
CA GLY A 452 17.05 1.77 -10.46
C GLY A 452 16.90 0.25 -10.64
N GLU A 453 15.83 -0.32 -10.11
CA GLU A 453 15.53 -1.75 -10.14
C GLU A 453 15.07 -2.20 -11.54
N THR A 454 15.50 -3.41 -11.92
CA THR A 454 15.12 -4.09 -13.18
C THR A 454 14.22 -5.31 -12.94
N SER A 455 14.08 -5.74 -11.69
CA SER A 455 13.16 -6.81 -11.28
C SER A 455 12.45 -6.45 -9.96
N ILE A 456 11.29 -7.06 -9.70
CA ILE A 456 10.50 -6.77 -8.48
C ILE A 456 11.21 -7.24 -7.19
N GLU A 457 12.12 -8.21 -7.31
CA GLU A 457 12.93 -8.77 -6.23
C GLU A 457 14.08 -7.84 -5.81
N GLU A 458 14.50 -6.92 -6.67
CA GLU A 458 15.54 -5.93 -6.37
C GLU A 458 15.05 -4.81 -5.46
N ARG A 459 13.73 -4.72 -5.23
CA ARG A 459 13.15 -3.75 -4.30
C ARG A 459 13.83 -3.85 -2.94
N PRO A 460 14.10 -2.70 -2.28
CA PRO A 460 14.52 -2.66 -0.89
C PRO A 460 13.74 -3.65 -0.03
N ALA A 461 14.47 -4.37 0.82
CA ALA A 461 13.88 -5.36 1.70
C ALA A 461 12.72 -4.72 2.48
N PHE A 462 11.52 -5.29 2.32
CA PHE A 462 10.38 -4.89 3.12
C PHE A 462 10.70 -5.26 4.55
N SER A 463 10.95 -4.24 5.35
CA SER A 463 11.17 -4.43 6.76
C SER A 463 9.82 -4.76 7.37
N GLU A 464 9.57 -6.05 7.66
CA GLU A 464 8.50 -6.46 8.58
C GLU A 464 8.58 -5.68 9.90
N SER A 465 9.74 -5.08 10.25
CA SER A 465 9.89 -4.16 11.37
C SER A 465 9.05 -2.88 11.27
N ALA A 466 8.63 -2.48 10.06
CA ALA A 466 7.61 -1.44 9.86
C ALA A 466 6.23 -1.93 10.32
N ILE A 467 6.02 -3.26 10.30
CA ILE A 467 4.86 -3.98 10.83
C ILE A 467 5.19 -4.74 12.15
N ARG A 468 6.33 -4.47 12.84
CA ARG A 468 6.64 -5.13 14.14
C ARG A 468 6.02 -4.38 15.31
N TRP A 469 5.96 -5.09 16.44
CA TRP A 469 5.53 -4.74 17.80
C TRP A 469 6.13 -3.43 18.34
N ILE A 470 5.70 -2.34 17.73
CA ILE A 470 5.97 -0.97 18.08
C ILE A 470 4.88 -0.62 19.12
N TYR A 471 5.15 -0.91 20.39
CA TYR A 471 4.53 -0.15 21.48
C TYR A 471 5.06 1.28 21.36
N PHE A 472 4.28 2.22 20.84
CA PHE A 472 4.69 3.61 20.74
C PHE A 472 3.61 4.60 21.17
N ASP A 473 4.14 5.74 21.63
CA ASP A 473 3.53 6.97 22.15
C ASP A 473 2.15 7.30 21.57
N GLU A 474 1.21 7.59 22.47
CA GLU A 474 -0.23 7.78 22.22
C GLU A 474 -0.58 9.23 21.79
N ALA A 475 0.44 10.07 21.58
CA ALA A 475 0.33 11.53 21.41
C ALA A 475 -0.18 12.01 20.03
N ALA A 476 -0.80 11.16 19.22
CA ALA A 476 -1.31 11.54 17.89
C ALA A 476 -2.75 11.07 17.69
N TYR A 477 -3.67 11.64 18.48
CA TYR A 477 -5.11 11.55 18.24
C TYR A 477 -5.54 12.85 17.54
N PRO A 478 -5.85 12.86 16.23
CA PRO A 478 -6.49 14.02 15.64
C PRO A 478 -7.94 14.08 16.14
N GLU A 479 -8.19 14.93 17.15
CA GLU A 479 -9.52 15.49 17.35
C GLU A 479 -9.84 16.36 16.13
N TYR A 480 -10.44 15.78 15.11
CA TYR A 480 -11.05 16.59 14.07
C TYR A 480 -12.21 17.37 14.71
N SER A 481 -12.16 18.70 14.63
CA SER A 481 -13.31 19.55 14.88
C SER A 481 -14.39 19.18 13.87
N LEU A 482 -15.37 18.45 14.38
CA LEU A 482 -16.44 17.74 13.67
C LEU A 482 -17.40 18.65 12.88
N SER A 483 -17.26 19.98 12.94
CA SER A 483 -18.07 20.95 12.21
C SER A 483 -17.52 21.34 10.84
N ASP A 484 -16.26 21.00 10.53
CA ASP A 484 -15.52 21.60 9.42
C ASP A 484 -15.17 20.62 8.29
N ILE A 485 -15.65 19.36 8.34
CA ILE A 485 -15.51 18.42 7.23
C ILE A 485 -16.52 18.79 6.15
N GLU A 486 -16.10 19.62 5.18
CA GLU A 486 -16.80 19.77 3.91
C GLU A 486 -16.78 18.43 3.18
N VAL A 487 -17.81 17.61 3.35
CA VAL A 487 -17.93 16.29 2.71
C VAL A 487 -18.14 16.47 1.21
N GLY A 488 -17.02 16.53 0.49
CA GLY A 488 -16.99 16.73 -0.96
C GLY A 488 -15.78 16.11 -1.67
N GLU A 489 -14.93 15.34 -0.98
CA GLU A 489 -13.80 14.68 -1.63
C GLU A 489 -14.03 13.16 -1.74
N GLU A 490 -13.45 12.57 -2.79
CA GLU A 490 -13.61 11.15 -3.13
C GLU A 490 -12.67 10.28 -2.27
N SER A 491 -12.68 8.96 -2.44
CA SER A 491 -11.69 8.07 -1.82
C SER A 491 -10.27 8.35 -2.34
N VAL A 492 -9.22 7.89 -1.65
CA VAL A 492 -7.84 7.96 -2.20
C VAL A 492 -7.72 7.06 -3.43
N ILE A 493 -8.23 5.83 -3.31
CA ILE A 493 -8.29 4.83 -4.39
C ILE A 493 -9.73 4.43 -4.62
N LYS A 494 -10.13 4.35 -5.89
CA LYS A 494 -11.43 3.83 -6.30
C LYS A 494 -11.26 2.67 -7.28
N ALA A 495 -12.03 1.61 -7.07
CA ALA A 495 -12.11 0.45 -7.95
C ALA A 495 -13.59 0.19 -8.27
N PHE A 496 -13.94 0.26 -9.55
CA PHE A 496 -15.30 0.01 -10.03
C PHE A 496 -15.23 -0.85 -11.28
N ASN A 497 -15.84 -2.04 -11.25
CA ASN A 497 -15.74 -3.06 -12.32
C ASN A 497 -14.28 -3.46 -12.66
N VAL A 498 -13.43 -3.58 -11.65
CA VAL A 498 -12.04 -4.05 -11.79
C VAL A 498 -12.00 -5.54 -11.48
N HIS A 499 -11.83 -6.39 -12.47
CA HIS A 499 -11.82 -7.86 -12.33
C HIS A 499 -10.48 -8.42 -11.86
N SER A 500 -9.39 -7.68 -12.00
CA SER A 500 -8.09 -8.05 -11.46
C SER A 500 -7.20 -6.83 -11.27
N ALA A 501 -6.74 -6.57 -10.05
CA ALA A 501 -5.66 -5.62 -9.80
C ALA A 501 -4.90 -6.00 -8.52
N THR A 502 -3.61 -5.70 -8.48
CA THR A 502 -2.78 -5.87 -7.28
C THR A 502 -2.35 -4.52 -6.73
N LEU A 503 -2.47 -4.33 -5.42
CA LEU A 503 -1.83 -3.22 -4.70
C LEU A 503 -0.77 -3.81 -3.77
N ASP A 504 0.49 -3.41 -3.91
CA ASP A 504 1.60 -3.93 -3.11
C ASP A 504 2.47 -2.82 -2.54
N ARG A 505 2.68 -2.81 -1.22
CA ARG A 505 3.54 -1.86 -0.49
C ARG A 505 3.17 -0.39 -0.69
N LEU A 506 1.89 -0.08 -0.57
CA LEU A 506 1.36 1.28 -0.60
C LEU A 506 0.93 1.75 0.79
N GLU A 507 1.15 3.03 1.07
CA GLU A 507 0.58 3.74 2.23
C GLU A 507 -0.54 4.64 1.72
N ILE A 508 -1.77 4.37 2.17
CA ILE A 508 -3.00 4.99 1.70
C ILE A 508 -3.57 5.78 2.88
N SER A 509 -3.46 7.11 2.82
CA SER A 509 -3.75 7.95 3.98
C SER A 509 -4.40 9.29 3.65
N GLY A 510 -5.09 9.87 4.63
CA GLY A 510 -5.67 11.20 4.54
C GLY A 510 -6.90 11.30 3.64
N GLY A 511 -7.46 10.17 3.23
CA GLY A 511 -8.70 10.13 2.47
C GLY A 511 -9.88 10.61 3.28
N VAL A 512 -10.76 11.41 2.67
CA VAL A 512 -12.00 11.90 3.28
C VAL A 512 -13.10 11.68 2.26
N ALA A 513 -13.94 10.67 2.47
CA ALA A 513 -14.96 10.25 1.49
C ALA A 513 -16.34 10.03 2.12
N THR A 514 -17.35 9.79 1.28
CA THR A 514 -18.64 9.31 1.79
C THR A 514 -18.53 7.87 2.28
N ASN A 515 -17.91 6.98 1.49
CA ASN A 515 -17.63 5.60 1.86
C ASN A 515 -16.19 5.28 1.48
N GLY A 516 -15.47 4.49 2.28
CA GLY A 516 -14.13 4.02 1.92
C GLY A 516 -13.13 5.16 1.82
N GLY A 517 -12.78 5.80 2.95
CA GLY A 517 -11.89 6.97 2.94
C GLY A 517 -10.59 6.69 2.18
N GLY A 518 -9.95 5.57 2.46
CA GLY A 518 -8.77 5.09 1.74
C GLY A 518 -9.11 4.40 0.42
N LEU A 519 -9.95 3.36 0.45
CA LEU A 519 -10.33 2.57 -0.72
C LEU A 519 -11.84 2.39 -0.82
N TYR A 520 -12.40 2.74 -1.97
CA TYR A 520 -13.76 2.39 -2.38
C TYR A 520 -13.73 1.32 -3.47
N CYS A 521 -14.44 0.20 -3.26
CA CYS A 521 -14.39 -0.96 -4.15
C CYS A 521 -15.80 -1.49 -4.46
N GLU A 522 -16.19 -1.52 -5.73
CA GLU A 522 -17.51 -2.02 -6.13
C GLU A 522 -17.41 -2.90 -7.38
N TYR A 523 -18.12 -4.03 -7.40
CA TYR A 523 -18.07 -5.04 -8.48
C TYR A 523 -16.64 -5.43 -8.89
N SER A 524 -15.72 -5.50 -7.92
CA SER A 524 -14.29 -5.59 -8.20
C SER A 524 -13.60 -6.74 -7.45
N THR A 525 -12.46 -7.20 -7.97
CA THR A 525 -11.61 -8.24 -7.40
C THR A 525 -10.18 -7.72 -7.25
N LEU A 526 -9.71 -7.58 -6.01
CA LEU A 526 -8.40 -6.98 -5.69
C LEU A 526 -7.54 -7.91 -4.82
N THR A 527 -6.23 -7.94 -5.11
CA THR A 527 -5.20 -8.52 -4.23
C THR A 527 -4.39 -7.40 -3.60
N ILE A 528 -4.32 -7.33 -2.28
CA ILE A 528 -3.72 -6.21 -1.56
C ILE A 528 -2.72 -6.76 -0.55
N ARG A 529 -1.44 -6.39 -0.69
CA ARG A 529 -0.36 -6.98 0.10
C ARG A 529 0.61 -5.93 0.64
N ASP A 530 1.00 -6.09 1.90
CA ASP A 530 2.00 -5.22 2.53
C ASP A 530 1.61 -3.73 2.54
N CYS A 531 0.30 -3.43 2.49
CA CYS A 531 -0.23 -2.07 2.45
C CYS A 531 -0.71 -1.55 3.82
N THR A 532 -0.64 -0.24 4.01
CA THR A 532 -1.16 0.46 5.19
C THR A 532 -2.30 1.39 4.80
N PHE A 533 -3.42 1.31 5.52
CA PHE A 533 -4.54 2.25 5.46
C PHE A 533 -4.55 3.05 6.76
N GLU A 534 -4.26 4.34 6.68
CA GLU A 534 -4.05 5.16 7.88
C GLU A 534 -4.70 6.53 7.82
N ASN A 535 -5.31 6.97 8.94
CA ASN A 535 -5.90 8.32 9.07
C ASN A 535 -6.91 8.63 7.96
N ASN A 536 -7.65 7.62 7.49
CA ASN A 536 -8.71 7.83 6.51
C ASN A 536 -10.06 7.99 7.21
N VAL A 537 -10.90 8.85 6.66
CA VAL A 537 -12.20 9.22 7.20
C VAL A 537 -13.28 8.96 6.15
N ALA A 538 -14.32 8.22 6.54
CA ALA A 538 -15.54 8.08 5.77
C ALA A 538 -16.71 8.71 6.54
N ARG A 539 -17.63 9.37 5.83
CA ARG A 539 -18.86 9.88 6.45
C ARG A 539 -19.82 8.75 6.83
N ASP A 540 -19.97 7.75 5.98
CA ASP A 540 -21.02 6.76 6.19
C ASP A 540 -20.39 5.41 6.58
N ASN A 541 -19.59 4.80 5.69
CA ASN A 541 -19.10 3.44 5.90
C ASN A 541 -17.63 3.25 5.50
N GLY A 542 -16.90 2.43 6.26
CA GLY A 542 -15.57 1.99 5.87
C GLY A 542 -14.54 3.11 5.95
N GLY A 543 -14.12 3.51 7.15
CA GLY A 543 -13.17 4.61 7.32
C GLY A 543 -11.89 4.40 6.49
N GLY A 544 -11.32 3.20 6.54
CA GLY A 544 -10.22 2.77 5.68
C GLY A 544 -10.72 2.26 4.32
N VAL A 545 -11.58 1.24 4.32
CA VAL A 545 -12.04 0.54 3.11
C VAL A 545 -13.55 0.34 3.15
N TYR A 546 -14.21 0.65 2.04
CA TYR A 546 -15.57 0.21 1.76
C TYR A 546 -15.56 -0.70 0.55
N CYS A 547 -16.28 -1.83 0.63
CA CYS A 547 -16.49 -2.67 -0.54
C CYS A 547 -17.92 -3.22 -0.65
N SER A 548 -18.42 -3.29 -1.88
CA SER A 548 -19.73 -3.85 -2.20
C SER A 548 -19.69 -4.80 -3.40
N THR A 549 -20.36 -5.95 -3.31
CA THR A 549 -20.41 -6.98 -4.36
C THR A 549 -19.02 -7.29 -4.95
N SER A 550 -18.01 -7.40 -4.08
CA SER A 550 -16.59 -7.45 -4.46
C SER A 550 -15.84 -8.58 -3.76
N THR A 551 -14.67 -8.95 -4.28
CA THR A 551 -13.75 -9.94 -3.68
C THR A 551 -12.41 -9.29 -3.35
N LEU A 552 -12.00 -9.28 -2.08
CA LEU A 552 -10.75 -8.66 -1.66
C LEU A 552 -9.89 -9.67 -0.87
N ASP A 553 -8.65 -9.91 -1.29
CA ASP A 553 -7.66 -10.71 -0.55
C ASP A 553 -6.55 -9.79 -0.02
N PHE A 554 -6.49 -9.65 1.30
CA PHE A 554 -5.53 -8.84 2.03
C PHE A 554 -4.48 -9.71 2.73
N GLU A 555 -3.20 -9.37 2.56
CA GLU A 555 -2.11 -10.05 3.25
C GLU A 555 -1.10 -9.06 3.83
N ARG A 556 -0.74 -9.22 5.12
CA ARG A 556 0.24 -8.36 5.81
C ARG A 556 -0.12 -6.87 5.75
N CYS A 557 -1.39 -6.55 5.94
CA CYS A 557 -1.89 -5.19 5.91
C CYS A 557 -2.09 -4.59 7.32
N LEU A 558 -2.07 -3.26 7.39
CA LEU A 558 -2.33 -2.49 8.61
C LEU A 558 -3.48 -1.50 8.38
N TRP A 559 -4.51 -1.55 9.22
CA TRP A 559 -5.52 -0.49 9.33
C TRP A 559 -5.31 0.24 10.64
N ARG A 560 -4.87 1.50 10.57
CA ARG A 560 -4.58 2.32 11.74
C ARG A 560 -5.38 3.62 11.74
N THR A 561 -5.99 3.96 12.87
CA THR A 561 -6.61 5.30 13.10
C THR A 561 -7.58 5.74 12.00
N ASN A 562 -8.27 4.81 11.35
CA ASN A 562 -9.31 5.12 10.38
C ASN A 562 -10.65 5.33 11.08
N SER A 563 -11.51 6.21 10.53
CA SER A 563 -12.77 6.59 11.17
C SER A 563 -13.95 6.58 10.20
N ALA A 564 -15.06 5.96 10.57
CA ALA A 564 -16.37 6.15 9.93
C ALA A 564 -17.24 7.05 10.82
N TYR A 565 -17.80 8.15 10.29
CA TYR A 565 -18.49 9.16 11.08
C TYR A 565 -19.77 9.71 10.43
N ASN A 566 -20.97 9.40 10.99
CA ASN A 566 -22.26 9.91 10.47
C ASN A 566 -22.91 11.00 11.36
N PHE A 567 -23.19 12.19 10.79
CA PHE A 567 -23.89 13.32 11.45
C PHE A 567 -25.37 13.54 11.06
N ARG A 568 -25.92 12.82 10.07
CA ARG A 568 -27.24 13.16 9.51
C ARG A 568 -28.37 12.92 10.52
N GLU A 569 -29.41 13.77 10.48
CA GLU A 569 -30.57 13.71 11.39
C GLU A 569 -31.61 12.63 11.04
N GLU A 570 -31.55 12.02 9.84
CA GLU A 570 -32.69 11.25 9.28
C GLU A 570 -32.40 9.78 8.84
N SER A 571 -31.23 9.16 9.13
CA SER A 571 -30.96 7.67 9.22
C SER A 571 -29.56 7.21 8.75
N GLU A 572 -29.19 6.02 9.29
CA GLU A 572 -28.20 4.97 8.98
C GLU A 572 -26.74 5.07 9.49
N ILE A 573 -26.54 4.54 10.71
CA ILE A 573 -25.45 3.67 11.17
C ILE A 573 -24.06 3.94 10.55
N ALA A 574 -23.13 4.50 11.33
CA ALA A 574 -21.71 4.44 10.96
C ALA A 574 -21.19 3.00 11.13
N LYS A 575 -20.62 2.44 10.07
CA LYS A 575 -20.21 1.03 9.99
C LYS A 575 -18.74 0.90 9.59
N GLY A 576 -17.99 0.03 10.28
CA GLY A 576 -16.67 -0.40 9.82
C GLY A 576 -15.63 0.72 9.86
N GLY A 577 -15.11 1.05 11.05
CA GLY A 577 -14.07 2.08 11.18
C GLY A 577 -12.83 1.78 10.33
N GLY A 578 -12.40 0.52 10.29
CA GLY A 578 -11.40 0.03 9.35
C GLY A 578 -12.00 -0.39 8.01
N ILE A 579 -12.85 -1.42 8.01
CA ILE A 579 -13.45 -2.01 6.80
C ILE A 579 -14.97 -2.12 6.95
N CYS A 580 -15.71 -1.75 5.91
CA CYS A 580 -17.12 -2.10 5.74
C CYS A 580 -17.32 -2.91 4.46
N GLY A 581 -17.83 -4.14 4.58
CA GLY A 581 -18.18 -5.01 3.46
C GLY A 581 -19.69 -5.23 3.33
N GLU A 582 -20.21 -5.09 2.11
CA GLU A 582 -21.60 -5.38 1.76
C GLU A 582 -21.67 -6.39 0.60
N ALA A 583 -22.40 -7.50 0.76
CA ALA A 583 -22.52 -8.56 -0.24
C ALA A 583 -21.16 -9.02 -0.85
N SER A 584 -20.08 -9.02 -0.07
CA SER A 584 -18.70 -9.17 -0.55
C SER A 584 -17.99 -10.39 0.06
N GLU A 585 -16.92 -10.86 -0.59
CA GLU A 585 -16.01 -11.89 -0.05
C GLU A 585 -14.65 -11.28 0.31
N ILE A 586 -14.29 -11.32 1.60
CA ILE A 586 -13.10 -10.65 2.12
C ILE A 586 -12.22 -11.64 2.88
N ARG A 587 -10.97 -11.80 2.42
CA ARG A 587 -9.97 -12.67 3.08
C ARG A 587 -8.87 -11.77 3.63
N ILE A 588 -8.51 -11.95 4.90
CA ILE A 588 -7.46 -11.14 5.55
C ILE A 588 -6.52 -12.06 6.31
N ARG A 589 -5.21 -11.96 6.02
CA ARG A 589 -4.17 -12.81 6.62
C ARG A 589 -2.97 -12.01 7.13
N HIS A 590 -2.45 -12.37 8.30
CA HIS A 590 -1.21 -11.81 8.86
C HIS A 590 -1.25 -10.28 9.06
N SER A 591 -2.44 -9.74 9.36
CA SER A 591 -2.72 -8.31 9.34
C SER A 591 -3.04 -7.75 10.73
N ARG A 592 -3.23 -6.42 10.82
CA ARG A 592 -3.55 -5.75 12.09
C ARG A 592 -4.57 -4.63 11.92
N PHE A 593 -5.44 -4.49 12.92
CA PHE A 593 -6.40 -3.39 13.07
C PHE A 593 -6.12 -2.67 14.39
N GLU A 594 -5.68 -1.42 14.31
CA GLU A 594 -5.23 -0.64 15.46
C GLU A 594 -5.99 0.69 15.52
N ARG A 595 -6.72 0.93 16.62
CA ARG A 595 -7.34 2.24 16.91
C ARG A 595 -8.31 2.75 15.83
N ASN A 596 -9.03 1.87 15.15
CA ASN A 596 -10.07 2.29 14.20
C ASN A 596 -11.37 2.65 14.94
N LEU A 597 -12.11 3.63 14.43
CA LEU A 597 -13.30 4.20 15.07
C LEU A 597 -14.53 4.12 14.15
N ALA A 598 -15.65 3.64 14.67
CA ALA A 598 -16.96 3.89 14.06
C ALA A 598 -17.78 4.76 15.01
N SER A 599 -18.25 5.92 14.56
CA SER A 599 -19.03 6.84 15.39
C SER A 599 -20.25 7.44 14.68
N GLY A 600 -21.37 7.55 15.39
CA GLY A 600 -22.65 7.94 14.80
C GLY A 600 -23.71 8.20 15.86
N LYS A 601 -24.86 8.75 15.44
CA LYS A 601 -25.92 9.23 16.35
C LYS A 601 -26.84 8.15 16.95
N GLU A 602 -26.89 6.94 16.40
CA GLU A 602 -27.84 5.89 16.84
C GLU A 602 -27.16 4.54 17.08
N VAL A 603 -27.29 3.59 16.14
CA VAL A 603 -26.66 2.27 16.21
C VAL A 603 -25.35 2.37 15.44
N THR A 604 -24.22 2.15 16.09
CA THR A 604 -22.91 2.10 15.44
C THR A 604 -22.32 0.69 15.55
N ARG A 605 -21.62 0.23 14.51
CA ARG A 605 -21.22 -1.19 14.39
C ARG A 605 -19.85 -1.36 13.76
N GLY A 606 -19.07 -2.29 14.29
CA GLY A 606 -17.80 -2.70 13.69
C GLY A 606 -16.71 -1.62 13.75
N GLY A 607 -16.14 -1.39 14.93
CA GLY A 607 -15.04 -0.42 15.10
C GLY A 607 -13.84 -0.74 14.21
N ALA A 608 -13.52 -2.03 14.06
CA ALA A 608 -12.55 -2.51 13.09
C ALA A 608 -13.22 -2.89 11.77
N LEU A 609 -14.24 -3.77 11.85
CA LEU A 609 -14.81 -4.42 10.69
C LEU A 609 -16.33 -4.56 10.82
N PHE A 610 -17.03 -4.22 9.75
CA PHE A 610 -18.44 -4.49 9.58
C PHE A 610 -18.69 -5.35 8.35
N GLY A 611 -19.60 -6.33 8.48
CA GLY A 611 -20.11 -7.17 7.41
C GLY A 611 -21.62 -7.15 7.33
N GLY A 612 -22.18 -6.78 6.18
CA GLY A 612 -23.58 -6.99 5.81
C GLY A 612 -23.67 -7.96 4.64
N SER A 613 -24.34 -9.10 4.80
CA SER A 613 -24.43 -10.15 3.77
C SER A 613 -23.08 -10.56 3.16
N SER A 614 -21.99 -10.45 3.93
CA SER A 614 -20.61 -10.62 3.45
C SER A 614 -19.91 -11.78 4.12
N ASN A 615 -18.99 -12.41 3.39
CA ASN A 615 -18.24 -13.55 3.87
C ASN A 615 -16.81 -13.14 4.23
N PHE A 616 -16.35 -13.56 5.41
CA PHE A 616 -15.03 -13.21 5.92
C PHE A 616 -14.19 -14.44 6.30
N LEU A 617 -12.95 -14.48 5.82
CA LEU A 617 -11.91 -15.38 6.34
C LEU A 617 -10.82 -14.54 7.00
N LEU A 618 -10.79 -14.52 8.32
CA LEU A 618 -9.88 -13.73 9.13
C LEU A 618 -8.87 -14.66 9.79
N ARG A 619 -7.60 -14.61 9.38
CA ARG A 619 -6.56 -15.52 9.90
C ARG A 619 -5.31 -14.79 10.35
N ASN A 620 -4.77 -15.13 11.51
CA ASN A 620 -3.51 -14.56 12.02
C ASN A 620 -3.59 -13.02 12.14
N ILE A 621 -4.68 -12.50 12.70
CA ILE A 621 -4.93 -11.06 12.82
C ILE A 621 -4.87 -10.62 14.28
N ARG A 622 -4.32 -9.43 14.51
CA ARG A 622 -4.44 -8.74 15.80
C ARG A 622 -5.37 -7.53 15.69
N PHE A 623 -6.33 -7.44 16.62
CA PHE A 623 -7.25 -6.33 16.79
C PHE A 623 -6.94 -5.62 18.11
N ASP A 624 -6.44 -4.40 18.04
CA ASP A 624 -6.01 -3.60 19.18
C ASP A 624 -6.80 -2.28 19.22
N TRP A 625 -7.51 -2.05 20.32
CA TRP A 625 -8.13 -0.77 20.63
C TRP A 625 -9.11 -0.22 19.57
N ASN A 626 -9.85 -1.09 18.87
CA ASN A 626 -10.87 -0.65 17.92
C ASN A 626 -12.14 -0.24 18.68
N HIS A 627 -12.70 0.91 18.34
CA HIS A 627 -13.68 1.61 19.16
C HIS A 627 -14.96 1.87 18.36
N VAL A 628 -16.10 1.72 19.02
CA VAL A 628 -17.41 2.16 18.53
C VAL A 628 -17.99 3.18 19.51
N GLN A 629 -18.35 4.38 19.02
CA GLN A 629 -18.83 5.49 19.84
C GLN A 629 -20.16 6.05 19.34
N ASP A 630 -21.22 5.96 20.15
CA ASP A 630 -22.48 6.66 19.90
C ASP A 630 -22.43 8.11 20.38
N GLN A 631 -22.98 9.03 19.58
CA GLN A 631 -23.06 10.47 19.87
C GLN A 631 -24.45 10.89 20.39
N VAL A 632 -25.23 9.97 20.98
CA VAL A 632 -26.55 10.30 21.53
C VAL A 632 -26.37 11.31 22.68
N PRO A 633 -26.95 12.52 22.62
CA PRO A 633 -27.03 13.40 23.79
C PRO A 633 -27.98 12.76 24.80
N ASP A 634 -27.57 12.68 26.07
CA ASP A 634 -28.28 12.07 27.21
C ASP A 634 -29.73 12.57 27.49
N TYR A 635 -30.31 13.41 26.62
CA TYR A 635 -31.46 14.24 26.94
C TYR A 635 -32.85 13.58 26.77
N ILE A 636 -33.00 12.40 26.16
CA ILE A 636 -34.33 11.80 25.99
C ILE A 636 -34.26 10.30 26.26
N TRP A 637 -35.04 9.84 27.26
CA TRP A 637 -35.32 8.46 27.71
C TRP A 637 -34.48 7.92 28.88
N PRO A 638 -35.06 7.79 30.09
CA PRO A 638 -34.34 7.39 31.27
C PRO A 638 -34.32 5.86 31.43
N PHE A 639 -33.89 5.07 30.44
CA PHE A 639 -33.56 3.65 30.62
C PHE A 639 -32.62 3.15 29.50
N SER A 640 -31.35 2.88 29.85
CA SER A 640 -30.47 1.87 29.24
C SER A 640 -30.42 1.78 27.71
N TYR A 641 -29.63 2.63 27.04
CA TYR A 641 -29.03 2.32 25.74
C TYR A 641 -27.66 3.02 25.61
N ARG A 642 -26.64 2.50 26.29
CA ARG A 642 -25.31 2.43 25.64
C ARG A 642 -25.51 1.58 24.39
N SER A 643 -24.89 1.88 23.25
CA SER A 643 -25.07 1.09 22.02
C SER A 643 -25.15 -0.40 22.31
N TYR A 644 -26.34 -0.98 22.16
CA TYR A 644 -26.57 -2.40 22.46
C TYR A 644 -25.83 -3.33 21.47
N TYR A 645 -25.18 -2.76 20.45
CA TYR A 645 -24.73 -3.43 19.22
C TYR A 645 -23.29 -3.09 18.78
N GLY A 646 -22.51 -2.37 19.58
CA GLY A 646 -21.14 -2.04 19.21
C GLY A 646 -20.20 -3.25 19.39
N SER A 647 -19.45 -3.59 18.34
CA SER A 647 -18.39 -4.61 18.35
C SER A 647 -17.13 -4.20 17.59
N ALA A 648 -15.97 -4.80 17.89
CA ALA A 648 -14.82 -4.64 17.00
C ALA A 648 -15.12 -5.22 15.62
N ILE A 649 -15.75 -6.40 15.59
CA ILE A 649 -16.29 -7.06 14.41
C ILE A 649 -17.81 -7.20 14.53
N SER A 650 -18.57 -6.61 13.62
CA SER A 650 -20.04 -6.75 13.55
C SER A 650 -20.46 -7.45 12.27
N LEU A 651 -21.24 -8.54 12.39
CA LEU A 651 -21.67 -9.38 11.26
C LEU A 651 -23.19 -9.51 11.23
N ILE A 652 -23.83 -9.01 10.18
CA ILE A 652 -25.29 -8.99 10.06
C ILE A 652 -25.76 -9.51 8.70
N GLU A 653 -27.06 -9.80 8.60
CA GLU A 653 -27.72 -10.13 7.33
C GLU A 653 -27.10 -11.36 6.65
N SER A 654 -27.03 -12.48 7.36
CA SER A 654 -26.58 -13.77 6.81
C SER A 654 -25.11 -13.81 6.35
N CYS A 655 -24.20 -13.24 7.14
CA CYS A 655 -22.76 -13.38 6.92
C CYS A 655 -22.27 -14.81 7.22
N GLU A 656 -21.29 -15.31 6.46
CA GLU A 656 -20.49 -16.48 6.85
C GLU A 656 -19.05 -16.08 7.18
N THR A 657 -18.63 -16.25 8.43
CA THR A 657 -17.32 -15.77 8.89
C THR A 657 -16.55 -16.81 9.68
N SER A 658 -15.25 -16.94 9.37
CA SER A 658 -14.28 -17.70 10.17
C SER A 658 -13.21 -16.76 10.73
N VAL A 659 -13.03 -16.78 12.05
CA VAL A 659 -11.99 -16.05 12.79
C VAL A 659 -11.02 -17.07 13.37
N GLU A 660 -9.81 -17.11 12.82
CA GLU A 660 -8.84 -18.18 13.03
C GLU A 660 -7.50 -17.64 13.53
N ASN A 661 -7.03 -18.14 14.68
CA ASN A 661 -5.71 -17.80 15.21
C ASN A 661 -5.51 -16.28 15.38
N CYS A 662 -6.53 -15.61 15.90
CA CYS A 662 -6.55 -14.15 16.08
C CYS A 662 -6.39 -13.75 17.54
N LEU A 663 -5.97 -12.50 17.77
CA LEU A 663 -5.87 -11.89 19.10
C LEU A 663 -6.67 -10.59 19.14
N PHE A 664 -7.57 -10.46 20.10
CA PHE A 664 -8.32 -9.24 20.41
C PHE A 664 -7.87 -8.71 21.76
N VAL A 665 -7.50 -7.42 21.82
CA VAL A 665 -7.04 -6.73 23.02
C VAL A 665 -7.65 -5.34 23.10
N ASP A 666 -8.25 -5.04 24.25
CA ASP A 666 -8.72 -3.70 24.64
C ASP A 666 -9.63 -3.02 23.60
N ASN A 667 -10.41 -3.78 22.83
CA ASN A 667 -11.39 -3.18 21.92
C ASN A 667 -12.57 -2.67 22.75
N TYR A 668 -12.99 -1.44 22.47
CA TYR A 668 -14.01 -0.76 23.26
C TYR A 668 -15.29 -0.66 22.44
N PRO A 669 -16.01 -1.78 22.38
CA PRO A 669 -17.45 -1.68 22.64
C PRO A 669 -18.01 -2.92 23.36
N LYS A 670 -19.35 -3.06 23.44
CA LYS A 670 -20.05 -4.17 24.13
C LYS A 670 -19.35 -5.52 23.89
N ALA A 671 -19.04 -5.94 22.65
CA ALA A 671 -18.37 -7.23 22.38
C ALA A 671 -17.16 -7.16 21.44
N ALA A 672 -16.21 -8.10 21.52
CA ALA A 672 -15.16 -8.22 20.49
C ALA A 672 -15.75 -8.65 19.13
N ILE A 673 -16.67 -9.62 19.14
CA ILE A 673 -17.38 -10.09 17.96
C ILE A 673 -18.89 -10.11 18.24
N ASP A 674 -19.66 -9.41 17.41
CA ASP A 674 -21.12 -9.45 17.38
C ASP A 674 -21.59 -10.06 16.07
N SER A 675 -22.59 -10.96 16.13
CA SER A 675 -23.19 -11.53 14.92
C SER A 675 -24.68 -11.82 15.09
N THR A 676 -25.50 -11.59 14.07
CA THR A 676 -26.95 -11.88 14.11
C THR A 676 -27.28 -13.37 14.00
N ALA A 677 -28.52 -13.76 14.32
CA ALA A 677 -28.93 -15.18 14.40
C ALA A 677 -28.99 -15.90 13.04
N ASP A 678 -29.08 -15.14 11.95
CA ASP A 678 -29.00 -15.63 10.58
C ASP A 678 -27.55 -15.71 10.05
N SER A 679 -26.59 -15.13 10.76
CA SER A 679 -25.16 -15.18 10.40
C SER A 679 -24.47 -16.37 11.07
N LYS A 680 -23.57 -17.02 10.34
CA LYS A 680 -22.76 -18.15 10.80
C LYS A 680 -21.35 -17.67 11.13
N THR A 681 -20.95 -17.82 12.39
CA THR A 681 -19.65 -17.34 12.87
C THR A 681 -18.87 -18.46 13.54
N GLN A 682 -17.66 -18.70 13.06
CA GLN A 682 -16.71 -19.65 13.63
C GLN A 682 -15.54 -18.89 14.27
N VAL A 683 -15.18 -19.25 15.51
CA VAL A 683 -14.05 -18.68 16.24
C VAL A 683 -13.15 -19.83 16.67
N ILE A 684 -11.96 -19.92 16.08
CA ILE A 684 -11.05 -21.06 16.21
C ILE A 684 -9.67 -20.57 16.63
N GLN A 685 -9.08 -21.18 17.67
CA GLN A 685 -7.73 -20.84 18.17
C GLN A 685 -7.52 -19.35 18.42
N THR A 686 -8.55 -18.66 18.90
CA THR A 686 -8.52 -17.21 19.08
C THR A 686 -8.45 -16.86 20.55
N THR A 687 -7.70 -15.81 20.89
CA THR A 687 -7.67 -15.24 22.25
C THR A 687 -8.38 -13.89 22.24
N ILE A 688 -9.40 -13.73 23.08
CA ILE A 688 -10.14 -12.47 23.25
C ILE A 688 -9.96 -12.00 24.69
N ALA A 689 -9.15 -10.95 24.86
CA ALA A 689 -8.71 -10.45 26.16
C ALA A 689 -9.08 -8.98 26.39
N SER A 690 -9.54 -8.68 27.61
CA SER A 690 -9.85 -7.33 28.09
C SER A 690 -11.02 -6.59 27.43
N ASP A 691 -11.83 -7.27 26.61
CA ASP A 691 -13.12 -6.75 26.13
C ASP A 691 -14.25 -7.06 27.14
N GLU A 692 -15.27 -6.20 27.26
CA GLU A 692 -16.38 -6.36 28.22
C GLU A 692 -17.16 -7.66 27.98
N PHE A 693 -17.58 -7.90 26.73
CA PHE A 693 -18.03 -9.20 26.24
C PHE A 693 -17.04 -9.74 25.22
N SER A 694 -16.74 -11.03 25.30
CA SER A 694 -15.94 -11.66 24.26
C SER A 694 -16.77 -11.90 23.00
N LEU A 695 -18.01 -12.39 23.16
CA LEU A 695 -18.89 -12.72 22.04
C LEU A 695 -20.34 -12.33 22.33
N SER A 696 -21.02 -11.75 21.33
CA SER A 696 -22.46 -11.47 21.33
C SER A 696 -23.06 -12.10 20.08
N PHE A 697 -23.51 -13.36 20.16
CA PHE A 697 -24.03 -14.07 18.99
C PHE A 697 -25.56 -14.09 19.02
N GLY A 698 -26.18 -14.08 17.85
CA GLY A 698 -27.54 -14.55 17.69
C GLY A 698 -27.58 -16.07 17.77
N ALA A 699 -28.76 -16.64 18.03
CA ALA A 699 -28.96 -18.07 18.23
C ALA A 699 -28.86 -18.91 16.94
N ASN A 700 -27.73 -18.82 16.23
CA ASN A 700 -27.41 -19.66 15.09
C ASN A 700 -26.78 -20.98 15.56
N PRO A 701 -27.38 -22.15 15.27
CA PRO A 701 -26.87 -23.44 15.73
C PRO A 701 -25.57 -23.89 15.01
N GLU A 702 -25.20 -23.26 13.90
CA GLU A 702 -23.96 -23.56 13.18
C GLU A 702 -22.76 -22.74 13.67
N SER A 703 -22.99 -21.71 14.49
CA SER A 703 -21.91 -20.93 15.09
C SER A 703 -21.15 -21.77 16.12
N LEU A 704 -19.82 -21.72 16.04
CA LEU A 704 -18.90 -22.60 16.75
C LEU A 704 -17.75 -21.81 17.35
N VAL A 705 -17.40 -22.12 18.59
CA VAL A 705 -16.15 -21.69 19.22
C VAL A 705 -15.33 -22.95 19.53
N LEU A 706 -14.09 -22.98 19.07
CA LEU A 706 -13.19 -24.13 19.19
C LEU A 706 -11.79 -23.70 19.60
N ASN A 707 -11.13 -24.43 20.51
CA ASN A 707 -9.74 -24.17 20.91
C ASN A 707 -9.45 -22.72 21.30
N SER A 708 -10.40 -21.97 21.84
CA SER A 708 -10.27 -20.52 22.02
C SER A 708 -10.23 -20.13 23.50
N ILE A 709 -9.67 -18.95 23.81
CA ILE A 709 -9.60 -18.37 25.16
C ILE A 709 -10.42 -17.09 25.18
N LEU A 710 -11.50 -17.07 25.96
CA LEU A 710 -12.44 -15.95 26.06
C LEU A 710 -12.51 -15.44 27.50
N PHE A 711 -11.98 -14.23 27.73
CA PHE A 711 -11.95 -13.61 29.07
C PHE A 711 -13.24 -12.85 29.43
N GLY A 712 -13.95 -12.34 28.43
CA GLY A 712 -15.21 -11.62 28.57
C GLY A 712 -16.42 -12.56 28.60
N GLU A 713 -17.60 -11.98 28.81
CA GLU A 713 -18.86 -12.74 28.78
C GLU A 713 -19.21 -13.20 27.36
N VAL A 714 -20.01 -14.27 27.26
CA VAL A 714 -20.50 -14.82 25.99
C VAL A 714 -22.02 -14.87 26.02
N GLU A 715 -22.65 -14.19 25.06
CA GLU A 715 -24.10 -14.20 24.81
C GLU A 715 -24.42 -14.98 23.51
N GLY A 716 -25.62 -15.56 23.40
CA GLY A 716 -26.11 -16.12 22.13
C GLY A 716 -26.16 -17.63 21.98
N GLY A 717 -25.56 -18.38 22.90
CA GLY A 717 -25.55 -19.84 22.89
C GLY A 717 -24.87 -20.52 21.68
N PRO A 718 -23.70 -20.06 21.19
CA PRO A 718 -22.94 -20.83 20.20
C PRO A 718 -22.52 -22.20 20.76
N ASN A 719 -22.17 -23.13 19.86
CA ASN A 719 -21.55 -24.38 20.27
C ASN A 719 -20.10 -24.11 20.68
N ILE A 720 -19.82 -24.08 21.98
CA ILE A 720 -18.46 -23.86 22.52
C ILE A 720 -17.86 -25.21 22.91
N ASN A 721 -16.74 -25.61 22.30
CA ASN A 721 -16.04 -26.86 22.61
C ASN A 721 -14.53 -26.64 22.68
N TYR A 722 -13.84 -27.48 23.45
CA TYR A 722 -12.38 -27.45 23.65
C TYR A 722 -11.84 -26.03 23.88
N SER A 723 -12.57 -25.20 24.61
CA SER A 723 -12.26 -23.79 24.81
C SER A 723 -12.25 -23.45 26.29
N TRP A 724 -11.51 -22.41 26.65
CA TRP A 724 -11.60 -21.79 27.95
C TRP A 724 -12.46 -20.54 27.86
N VAL A 725 -13.53 -20.49 28.63
CA VAL A 725 -14.45 -19.36 28.68
C VAL A 725 -14.74 -19.04 30.14
N ARG A 726 -14.51 -17.79 30.50
CA ARG A 726 -14.69 -17.35 31.89
C ARG A 726 -16.11 -17.62 32.38
N ASN A 727 -16.23 -18.32 33.51
CA ASN A 727 -17.51 -18.67 34.17
C ASN A 727 -18.48 -19.52 33.33
N TRP A 728 -18.03 -20.20 32.27
CA TRP A 728 -18.90 -20.99 31.38
C TRP A 728 -18.55 -22.49 31.39
N PRO A 729 -19.29 -23.33 32.15
CA PRO A 729 -18.91 -24.72 32.36
C PRO A 729 -19.45 -25.72 31.33
N SER A 730 -20.20 -25.27 30.31
CA SER A 730 -20.90 -26.18 29.37
C SER A 730 -20.15 -26.33 28.04
N GLY A 731 -20.16 -27.55 27.48
CA GLY A 731 -19.53 -27.88 26.20
C GLY A 731 -18.48 -28.99 26.32
N LYS A 732 -18.21 -29.68 25.21
CA LYS A 732 -17.28 -30.83 25.20
C LYS A 732 -15.85 -30.33 25.29
N GLY A 733 -15.07 -30.81 26.27
CA GLY A 733 -13.65 -30.51 26.40
C GLY A 733 -13.33 -29.09 26.88
N ASN A 734 -14.33 -28.32 27.30
CA ASN A 734 -14.10 -26.99 27.85
C ASN A 734 -13.45 -27.08 29.23
N ILE A 735 -12.53 -26.16 29.50
CA ILE A 735 -11.84 -26.07 30.79
C ILE A 735 -12.54 -25.05 31.67
N VAL A 736 -12.76 -25.44 32.92
CA VAL A 736 -13.35 -24.61 33.97
C VAL A 736 -12.29 -24.38 35.04
N ASP A 737 -11.54 -23.29 34.95
CA ASP A 737 -10.59 -22.88 35.98
C ASP A 737 -11.06 -21.61 36.71
N GLU A 738 -10.60 -21.45 37.96
CA GLU A 738 -10.82 -20.25 38.76
C GLU A 738 -10.03 -19.06 38.20
N TYR A 739 -10.72 -18.00 37.77
CA TYR A 739 -10.34 -16.59 37.52
C TYR A 739 -8.97 -16.18 36.90
N ASP A 740 -7.90 -16.95 36.96
CA ASP A 740 -6.53 -16.58 36.55
C ASP A 740 -5.86 -17.74 35.78
N LEU A 741 -6.03 -17.74 34.45
CA LEU A 741 -5.24 -18.60 33.56
C LEU A 741 -3.76 -18.22 33.69
N ALA A 742 -2.87 -19.22 33.76
CA ALA A 742 -1.43 -19.00 33.79
C ALA A 742 -0.89 -18.52 32.42
N LEU A 743 -1.19 -17.26 32.08
CA LEU A 743 -0.77 -16.58 30.86
C LEU A 743 0.25 -15.49 31.19
N ASP A 744 1.20 -15.26 30.29
CA ASP A 744 2.02 -14.05 30.32
C ASP A 744 1.13 -12.84 30.05
N ARG A 745 0.91 -11.99 31.05
CA ARG A 745 -0.06 -10.88 30.98
C ARG A 745 0.29 -9.77 29.97
N ALA A 746 1.53 -9.70 29.50
CA ALA A 746 1.94 -8.71 28.49
C ALA A 746 1.74 -9.23 27.06
N THR A 747 1.77 -10.55 26.87
CA THR A 747 1.76 -11.17 25.55
C THR A 747 0.58 -12.10 25.31
N PHE A 748 -0.21 -12.39 26.35
CA PHE A 748 -1.31 -13.35 26.36
C PHE A 748 -0.91 -14.77 25.92
N ARG A 749 0.38 -15.12 26.09
CA ARG A 749 0.90 -16.45 25.77
C ARG A 749 0.74 -17.42 26.94
N PRO A 750 0.36 -18.69 26.70
CA PRO A 750 0.31 -19.71 27.75
C PRO A 750 1.68 -19.91 28.37
N LEU A 751 1.71 -19.88 29.71
CA LEU A 751 2.83 -20.46 30.45
C LEU A 751 2.69 -21.98 30.38
N THR A 752 3.81 -22.70 30.43
CA THR A 752 3.82 -24.17 30.42
C THR A 752 2.97 -24.80 31.54
N SER A 753 2.70 -24.07 32.63
CA SER A 753 1.84 -24.53 33.72
C SER A 753 0.34 -24.33 33.46
N ALA A 754 -0.07 -23.74 32.35
CA ALA A 754 -1.47 -23.45 32.08
C ALA A 754 -2.24 -24.74 31.73
N SER A 755 -3.45 -24.87 32.25
CA SER A 755 -4.34 -26.02 32.00
C SER A 755 -4.78 -26.16 30.54
N ILE A 756 -4.71 -25.06 29.79
CA ILE A 756 -5.01 -24.94 28.36
C ILE A 756 -3.93 -25.53 27.44
N VAL A 757 -2.76 -25.87 28.00
CA VAL A 757 -1.67 -26.51 27.27
C VAL A 757 -2.02 -27.98 27.00
N ASP A 758 -1.89 -28.40 25.74
CA ASP A 758 -2.24 -29.75 25.25
C ASP A 758 -3.69 -30.17 25.53
N ALA A 759 -4.60 -29.20 25.57
CA ALA A 759 -5.99 -29.42 25.96
C ALA A 759 -7.02 -29.16 24.85
N GLY A 760 -6.57 -28.67 23.70
CA GLY A 760 -7.40 -28.42 22.52
C GLY A 760 -7.80 -29.70 21.79
N THR A 761 -8.23 -29.57 20.54
CA THR A 761 -8.47 -30.68 19.59
C THR A 761 -7.81 -30.38 18.25
N PRO A 762 -7.48 -31.36 17.40
CA PRO A 762 -6.87 -31.09 16.09
C PRO A 762 -7.68 -30.14 15.19
N THR A 763 -6.96 -29.24 14.51
CA THR A 763 -7.50 -28.27 13.53
C THR A 763 -6.60 -28.20 12.28
N ASN A 764 -7.06 -27.50 11.24
CA ASN A 764 -6.29 -27.23 10.02
C ASN A 764 -5.39 -25.97 10.13
N ILE A 765 -5.07 -25.53 11.36
CA ILE A 765 -4.19 -24.39 11.63
C ILE A 765 -2.88 -24.97 12.17
N HIS A 766 -1.80 -24.76 11.40
CA HIS A 766 -0.50 -25.41 11.64
C HIS A 766 0.55 -24.47 12.23
N THR A 767 0.19 -23.21 12.51
CA THR A 767 1.06 -22.26 13.20
C THR A 767 0.27 -21.34 14.12
N ASP A 768 0.91 -20.84 15.18
CA ASP A 768 0.37 -19.81 16.06
C ASP A 768 0.54 -18.39 15.48
N LEU A 769 0.05 -17.37 16.19
CA LEU A 769 0.06 -15.97 15.71
C LEU A 769 1.49 -15.42 15.49
N LEU A 770 2.52 -16.10 15.97
CA LEU A 770 3.94 -15.74 15.83
C LEU A 770 4.68 -16.68 14.89
N ASN A 771 3.93 -17.48 14.13
CA ASN A 771 4.43 -18.50 13.22
C ASN A 771 5.16 -19.67 13.92
N ALA A 772 4.96 -19.89 15.22
CA ALA A 772 5.41 -21.12 15.88
C ALA A 772 4.56 -22.30 15.36
N PRO A 773 5.15 -23.48 15.07
CA PRO A 773 4.40 -24.65 14.59
C PRO A 773 3.25 -25.07 15.51
N ARG A 774 2.24 -25.76 14.97
CA ARG A 774 1.16 -26.43 15.71
C ARG A 774 0.86 -27.81 15.11
N PRO A 775 0.66 -28.85 15.93
CA PRO A 775 0.83 -28.87 17.38
C PRO A 775 2.30 -28.82 17.81
N ILE A 776 2.58 -28.46 19.07
CA ILE A 776 3.88 -28.62 19.71
C ILE A 776 3.69 -29.34 21.04
N ASP A 777 4.02 -30.63 21.06
CA ASP A 777 4.06 -31.43 22.28
C ASP A 777 5.31 -31.11 23.12
N ILE A 778 5.14 -30.83 24.41
CA ILE A 778 6.24 -30.59 25.35
C ILE A 778 6.27 -31.69 26.42
N PRO A 779 7.15 -32.71 26.28
CA PRO A 779 7.11 -33.90 27.13
C PRO A 779 7.11 -33.63 28.65
N GLY A 780 6.07 -34.10 29.32
CA GLY A 780 5.83 -33.96 30.75
C GLY A 780 5.14 -32.65 31.17
N ILE A 781 4.57 -31.90 30.24
CA ILE A 781 3.87 -30.62 30.46
C ILE A 781 2.43 -30.75 29.91
N GLY A 782 1.45 -30.04 30.48
CA GLY A 782 0.07 -30.06 29.94
C GLY A 782 -0.73 -31.36 30.21
N GLN A 783 -1.75 -31.62 29.38
CA GLN A 783 -2.69 -32.75 29.50
C GLN A 783 -2.35 -33.93 28.57
N GLU A 784 -1.10 -34.38 28.60
CA GLU A 784 -0.48 -35.43 27.77
C GLU A 784 -1.24 -36.77 27.67
N MET A 785 -2.12 -37.08 28.62
CA MET A 785 -2.90 -38.32 28.63
C MET A 785 -4.16 -38.28 27.75
N THR A 786 -4.48 -37.14 27.12
CA THR A 786 -5.69 -36.96 26.31
C THR A 786 -5.48 -37.21 24.81
N GLY A 787 -4.22 -37.27 24.34
CA GLY A 787 -3.87 -37.49 22.93
C GLY A 787 -4.08 -36.27 22.03
N SER A 788 -4.27 -35.08 22.60
CA SER A 788 -4.26 -33.80 21.90
C SER A 788 -2.98 -33.05 22.26
N GLU A 789 -2.29 -32.52 21.25
CA GLU A 789 -1.04 -31.75 21.38
C GLU A 789 -1.26 -30.26 21.04
N TYR A 790 -2.54 -29.83 21.00
CA TYR A 790 -2.92 -28.47 20.59
C TYR A 790 -3.21 -27.61 21.80
N ASP A 791 -2.57 -26.45 21.88
CA ASP A 791 -2.89 -25.44 22.88
C ASP A 791 -4.14 -24.64 22.50
N MET A 792 -4.97 -24.31 23.51
CA MET A 792 -6.08 -23.36 23.31
C MET A 792 -5.55 -21.92 23.18
N GLY A 793 -6.24 -21.10 22.41
CA GLY A 793 -5.93 -19.69 22.16
C GLY A 793 -4.99 -19.47 20.98
N ALA A 794 -4.60 -18.21 20.78
CA ALA A 794 -3.83 -17.72 19.63
C ALA A 794 -2.33 -18.08 19.65
N PHE A 795 -1.82 -18.57 20.77
CA PHE A 795 -0.40 -18.88 20.96
C PHE A 795 -0.20 -20.31 21.42
N GLU A 796 0.91 -20.93 20.99
CA GLU A 796 1.42 -22.15 21.61
C GLU A 796 2.34 -21.80 22.79
N ALA A 797 2.43 -22.71 23.76
CA ALA A 797 3.32 -22.58 24.90
C ALA A 797 4.79 -22.61 24.44
N PRO A 798 5.65 -21.77 25.03
CA PRO A 798 7.04 -21.70 24.62
C PRO A 798 7.82 -22.98 25.00
N VAL A 799 8.48 -23.59 24.02
CA VAL A 799 9.39 -24.74 24.24
C VAL A 799 10.75 -24.27 24.74
N SER A 800 11.22 -24.85 25.84
CA SER A 800 12.62 -24.70 26.24
C SER A 800 13.54 -25.46 25.27
N GLY A 801 14.23 -24.74 24.36
CA GLY A 801 15.33 -25.31 23.56
C GLY A 801 15.13 -25.47 22.05
N TYR A 802 14.05 -24.96 21.45
CA TYR A 802 13.94 -24.88 19.98
C TYR A 802 14.79 -23.71 19.43
N PRO A 803 15.71 -23.93 18.46
CA PRO A 803 16.49 -22.86 17.86
C PRO A 803 15.76 -22.27 16.64
N GLY A 804 15.32 -21.01 16.77
CA GLY A 804 14.82 -20.16 15.67
C GLY A 804 13.87 -19.14 16.29
N ILE A 805 14.07 -17.83 16.27
CA ILE A 805 14.77 -16.86 15.41
C ILE A 805 15.61 -15.97 16.36
N PRO A 806 16.69 -15.28 15.94
CA PRO A 806 17.47 -14.44 16.82
C PRO A 806 16.57 -13.39 17.48
N VAL A 807 16.33 -13.55 18.79
CA VAL A 807 15.96 -12.41 19.62
C VAL A 807 17.26 -11.65 19.82
N THR A 808 17.64 -10.81 18.84
CA THR A 808 18.67 -9.81 19.08
C THR A 808 18.20 -8.97 20.26
N PRO A 809 18.94 -8.93 21.39
CA PRO A 809 18.70 -7.92 22.40
C PRO A 809 18.93 -6.59 21.70
N ILE A 810 17.90 -5.75 21.61
CA ILE A 810 18.09 -4.38 21.17
C ILE A 810 19.01 -3.74 22.20
N LYS A 811 20.27 -3.55 21.82
CA LYS A 811 21.14 -2.57 22.47
C LYS A 811 20.44 -1.24 22.28
N THR A 812 20.14 -0.56 23.37
CA THR A 812 19.87 0.88 23.38
C THR A 812 20.99 1.58 22.63
N PRO A 813 20.71 2.42 21.61
CA PRO A 813 21.71 3.31 21.07
C PRO A 813 22.14 4.24 22.20
N THR A 814 23.37 4.09 22.67
CA THR A 814 24.00 5.11 23.49
C THR A 814 24.13 6.34 22.61
N LYS A 815 23.37 7.41 22.90
CA LYS A 815 23.59 8.74 22.29
C LYS A 815 24.98 9.23 22.68
N THR A 816 26.02 8.83 21.95
CA THR A 816 27.25 9.61 21.88
C THR A 816 26.97 10.83 20.99
N ARG A 817 26.84 12.00 21.63
CA ARG A 817 26.88 13.31 20.96
C ARG A 817 28.22 13.44 20.24
N THR A 818 28.20 13.40 18.92
CA THR A 818 29.26 13.99 18.07
C THR A 818 28.76 15.37 17.63
N PRO A 819 29.58 16.43 17.69
CA PRO A 819 29.11 17.82 17.56
C PRO A 819 28.72 18.14 16.12
N THR A 820 27.54 18.75 15.96
CA THR A 820 27.03 19.29 14.70
C THR A 820 27.92 20.44 14.20
N PRO A 821 28.28 20.48 12.90
CA PRO A 821 29.06 21.57 12.32
C PRO A 821 28.23 22.85 12.24
N THR A 822 28.89 23.96 12.53
CA THR A 822 28.35 25.32 12.48
C THR A 822 28.20 25.74 11.02
N PHE A 823 27.00 26.12 10.57
CA PHE A 823 26.83 26.91 9.35
C PHE A 823 25.83 28.06 9.56
N THR A 824 26.20 29.17 8.94
CA THR A 824 25.78 30.55 9.14
C THR A 824 24.46 30.90 8.46
N GLN A 825 23.72 31.84 9.08
CA GLN A 825 22.51 32.49 8.55
C GLN A 825 22.73 33.14 7.17
N SER A 826 21.82 32.89 6.22
CA SER A 826 21.29 33.94 5.34
C SER A 826 20.00 33.52 4.62
N ASN A 827 19.05 34.46 4.59
CA ASN A 827 17.89 34.61 3.69
C ASN A 827 16.57 33.93 4.08
N THR A 828 15.72 34.72 4.75
CA THR A 828 14.26 34.57 4.88
C THR A 828 13.52 35.12 3.64
N PRO A 829 12.48 34.45 3.12
CA PRO A 829 11.41 35.08 2.35
C PRO A 829 10.28 35.56 3.28
N THR A 830 9.78 36.75 3.01
CA THR A 830 8.74 37.49 3.75
C THR A 830 7.32 37.09 3.35
N CYS A 831 6.40 37.02 4.33
CA CYS A 831 4.94 36.99 4.13
C CYS A 831 4.31 38.29 4.70
N PRO A 832 3.19 38.83 4.14
CA PRO A 832 2.73 40.22 4.34
C PRO A 832 1.90 40.44 5.64
N PRO A 833 1.63 41.71 6.04
CA PRO A 833 1.34 42.06 7.42
C PRO A 833 -0.15 41.97 7.80
N ILE A 834 -0.42 41.49 9.02
CA ILE A 834 -1.72 41.61 9.69
C ILE A 834 -1.78 42.97 10.42
N VAL A 835 -2.91 43.64 10.24
CA VAL A 835 -3.25 44.97 10.76
C VAL A 835 -3.44 44.93 12.27
N SER A 836 -2.74 45.81 13.00
CA SER A 836 -2.87 46.01 14.45
C SER A 836 -3.86 47.13 14.81
N TYR A 837 -4.66 46.95 15.87
CA TYR A 837 -5.22 48.04 16.66
C TYR A 837 -4.67 48.04 18.10
N PRO A 838 -4.53 49.20 18.77
CA PRO A 838 -3.61 49.37 19.89
C PRO A 838 -4.31 49.25 21.26
N ALA A 839 -3.64 48.59 22.21
CA ALA A 839 -3.87 48.82 23.64
C ALA A 839 -2.56 49.31 24.27
N THR A 840 -2.65 50.49 24.87
CA THR A 840 -1.58 51.25 25.50
C THR A 840 -1.19 50.62 26.84
N PHE A 841 0.09 50.25 26.99
CA PHE A 841 0.70 50.03 28.30
C PHE A 841 1.78 51.09 28.55
N THR A 842 1.62 51.79 29.66
CA THR A 842 2.66 52.64 30.24
C THR A 842 3.67 51.76 31.00
N PRO A 843 4.98 52.09 31.02
CA PRO A 843 5.97 51.26 31.67
C PRO A 843 5.99 51.51 33.19
N ILE A 844 5.87 50.45 33.97
CA ILE A 844 6.16 50.44 35.42
C ILE A 844 7.63 49.96 35.61
N PRO A 845 8.40 50.53 36.55
CA PRO A 845 9.86 50.40 36.58
C PRO A 845 10.33 49.02 37.02
N SER A 846 11.51 48.64 36.53
CA SER A 846 12.31 47.49 36.95
C SER A 846 12.36 47.33 38.48
N ALA A 847 11.78 46.23 38.96
CA ALA A 847 11.94 45.72 40.32
C ALA A 847 12.86 44.47 40.30
N PRO A 848 13.58 44.19 41.40
CA PRO A 848 14.90 43.58 41.40
C PRO A 848 14.87 42.07 41.13
N GLU A 849 15.98 41.55 40.56
CA GLU A 849 16.22 40.11 40.39
C GLU A 849 15.76 39.30 41.61
N PRO A 850 14.89 38.29 41.44
CA PRO A 850 14.61 37.35 42.50
C PRO A 850 15.85 36.51 42.72
N LYS A 851 16.44 36.66 43.91
CA LYS A 851 17.50 35.79 44.42
C LYS A 851 17.13 34.33 44.16
N GLN A 852 18.07 33.57 43.61
CA GLN A 852 18.06 32.11 43.63
C GLN A 852 17.58 31.63 45.00
N ALA A 853 16.36 31.08 45.06
CA ALA A 853 15.91 30.35 46.23
C ALA A 853 16.69 29.04 46.25
N GLN A 854 17.82 29.04 46.95
CA GLN A 854 18.46 27.81 47.43
C GLN A 854 17.50 27.14 48.41
N PHE A 855 16.56 26.33 47.91
CA PHE A 855 15.90 25.34 48.73
C PHE A 855 16.83 24.13 48.85
N ARG A 856 17.58 24.10 49.95
CA ARG A 856 18.26 22.88 50.39
C ARG A 856 17.20 21.88 50.85
N SER A 857 16.74 20.99 49.98
CA SER A 857 16.46 19.63 50.42
C SER A 857 17.81 18.90 50.40
N LYS A 858 18.48 18.90 51.57
CA LYS A 858 19.55 17.91 51.78
C LYS A 858 18.89 16.54 51.60
N PRO A 859 19.38 15.65 50.73
CA PRO A 859 19.04 14.24 50.89
C PRO A 859 19.48 13.86 52.30
N ALA A 860 18.54 13.41 53.13
CA ALA A 860 18.90 12.88 54.43
C ALA A 860 19.90 11.74 54.17
N ASN A 861 21.12 11.86 54.70
CA ASN A 861 21.96 10.68 54.86
C ASN A 861 21.11 9.60 55.54
N PRO A 862 21.08 8.35 55.05
CA PRO A 862 20.30 7.29 55.68
C PRO A 862 20.65 7.29 57.17
N LYS A 863 19.63 7.50 58.01
CA LYS A 863 19.80 7.44 59.47
C LYS A 863 20.47 6.10 59.77
N SER A 864 21.43 6.07 60.69
CA SER A 864 22.34 4.91 60.91
C SER A 864 21.66 3.60 61.34
N ASN A 865 20.33 3.55 61.35
CA ASN A 865 19.49 2.42 61.78
C ASN A 865 18.46 1.99 60.70
N THR A 866 18.58 2.41 59.44
CA THR A 866 17.69 1.94 58.36
C THR A 866 17.93 0.46 58.07
N ILE A 867 16.88 -0.36 58.13
CA ILE A 867 16.97 -1.80 57.81
C ILE A 867 16.69 -2.04 56.32
N THR A 868 17.26 -3.11 55.76
CA THR A 868 17.03 -3.51 54.37
C THR A 868 16.23 -4.80 54.31
N LEU A 869 15.15 -4.80 53.54
CA LEU A 869 14.28 -5.95 53.31
C LEU A 869 14.15 -6.24 51.81
N TYR A 870 13.84 -7.48 51.47
CA TYR A 870 13.71 -7.94 50.09
C TYR A 870 12.39 -8.69 49.89
N VAL A 871 11.69 -8.39 48.80
CA VAL A 871 10.38 -8.94 48.43
C VAL A 871 10.43 -9.55 47.04
N ASP A 872 9.81 -10.71 46.85
CA ASP A 872 9.64 -11.39 45.57
C ASP A 872 8.33 -12.20 45.59
N SER A 873 7.35 -11.81 44.77
CA SER A 873 6.04 -12.48 44.71
C SER A 873 6.10 -13.91 44.15
N SER A 874 7.21 -14.33 43.52
CA SER A 874 7.39 -15.69 42.97
C SER A 874 7.92 -16.71 43.98
N PHE A 875 8.29 -16.26 45.19
CA PHE A 875 8.89 -17.14 46.19
C PHE A 875 7.84 -18.07 46.84
N SER A 876 8.19 -19.34 47.05
CA SER A 876 7.22 -20.40 47.37
C SER A 876 6.70 -20.41 48.82
N ALA A 877 7.34 -19.68 49.74
CA ALA A 877 6.92 -19.55 51.13
C ALA A 877 7.40 -18.22 51.74
N GLN A 878 6.56 -17.58 52.57
CA GLN A 878 6.89 -16.32 53.24
C GLN A 878 8.19 -16.42 54.06
N GLY A 879 9.26 -15.75 53.63
CA GLY A 879 10.53 -15.61 54.35
C GLY A 879 10.55 -14.46 55.35
N ASP A 880 11.74 -14.13 55.89
CA ASP A 880 11.94 -13.00 56.83
C ASP A 880 12.48 -11.73 56.15
N GLY A 881 12.73 -11.78 54.84
CA GLY A 881 13.13 -10.66 53.99
C GLY A 881 14.52 -10.10 54.27
N LYS A 882 15.27 -10.63 55.24
CA LYS A 882 16.56 -10.04 55.68
C LYS A 882 17.70 -10.28 54.71
N ASN A 883 17.54 -11.23 53.78
CA ASN A 883 18.53 -11.52 52.76
C ASN A 883 17.87 -12.11 51.49
N ARG A 884 18.60 -12.05 50.37
CA ARG A 884 18.13 -12.48 49.03
C ARG A 884 17.85 -13.99 48.87
N ARG A 885 17.97 -14.80 49.92
CA ARG A 885 17.66 -16.24 49.91
C ARG A 885 16.42 -16.60 50.74
N ASN A 886 15.84 -15.62 51.44
CA ASN A 886 14.68 -15.81 52.31
C ASN A 886 13.77 -14.57 52.20
N LEU A 887 13.08 -14.45 51.08
CA LEU A 887 12.38 -13.24 50.62
C LEU A 887 10.96 -13.16 51.21
N PHE A 888 10.45 -11.95 51.42
CA PHE A 888 9.00 -11.78 51.64
C PHE A 888 8.24 -11.99 50.34
N THR A 889 7.03 -12.55 50.38
CA THR A 889 6.18 -12.72 49.19
C THR A 889 5.17 -11.58 49.01
N SER A 890 5.06 -10.67 49.99
CA SER A 890 4.17 -9.51 49.99
C SER A 890 4.94 -8.26 50.47
N ILE A 891 4.70 -7.14 49.81
CA ILE A 891 5.23 -5.82 50.16
C ILE A 891 4.67 -5.37 51.50
N GLN A 892 3.36 -5.55 51.73
CA GLN A 892 2.73 -5.18 53.01
C GLN A 892 3.35 -5.94 54.17
N SER A 893 3.63 -7.24 54.00
CA SER A 893 4.28 -8.04 55.05
C SER A 893 5.68 -7.54 55.41
N ALA A 894 6.43 -7.02 54.42
CA ALA A 894 7.74 -6.43 54.64
C ALA A 894 7.63 -5.11 55.43
N ILE A 895 6.63 -4.28 55.11
CA ILE A 895 6.33 -3.04 55.83
C ILE A 895 5.90 -3.32 57.27
N ASP A 896 5.04 -4.32 57.48
CA ASP A 896 4.57 -4.72 58.80
C ASP A 896 5.74 -5.21 59.68
N SER A 897 6.66 -5.99 59.09
CA SER A 897 7.87 -6.49 59.76
C SER A 897 8.85 -5.36 60.14
N ALA A 898 8.93 -4.29 59.35
CA ALA A 898 9.77 -3.14 59.68
C ALA A 898 9.26 -2.36 60.91
N GLY A 899 7.96 -2.41 61.18
CA GLY A 899 7.34 -1.67 62.28
C GLY A 899 7.61 -0.17 62.16
N LYS A 900 8.05 0.48 63.24
CA LYS A 900 8.42 1.92 63.24
C LYS A 900 9.89 2.18 62.89
N THR A 901 10.64 1.14 62.51
CA THR A 901 12.04 1.28 62.11
C THR A 901 12.10 1.76 60.67
N PRO A 902 12.91 2.80 60.34
CA PRO A 902 13.11 3.20 58.96
C PRO A 902 13.58 2.01 58.11
N ALA A 903 12.99 1.80 56.94
CA ALA A 903 13.30 0.63 56.11
C ALA A 903 13.39 0.97 54.62
N THR A 904 14.35 0.33 53.96
CA THR A 904 14.42 0.25 52.50
C THR A 904 14.02 -1.16 52.07
N ILE A 905 12.98 -1.25 51.24
CA ILE A 905 12.40 -2.50 50.79
C ILE A 905 12.67 -2.62 49.28
N TYR A 906 13.51 -3.58 48.91
CA TYR A 906 13.83 -3.89 47.53
C TYR A 906 12.84 -4.92 46.97
N ILE A 907 12.13 -4.53 45.93
CA ILE A 907 11.03 -5.29 45.36
C ILE A 907 11.50 -5.92 44.05
N GLN A 908 11.61 -7.24 43.98
CA GLN A 908 11.98 -7.94 42.74
C GLN A 908 10.90 -7.74 41.67
N PRO A 909 11.28 -7.76 40.37
CA PRO A 909 10.31 -7.68 39.28
C PRO A 909 9.25 -8.77 39.36
N GLY A 910 7.99 -8.37 39.38
CA GLY A 910 6.82 -9.24 39.49
C GLY A 910 5.55 -8.43 39.69
N THR A 911 4.39 -9.07 39.59
CA THR A 911 3.10 -8.46 39.93
C THR A 911 2.77 -8.76 41.39
N TYR A 912 2.44 -7.71 42.14
CA TYR A 912 2.08 -7.76 43.56
C TYR A 912 0.61 -7.38 43.67
N GLN A 913 -0.24 -8.37 43.94
CA GLN A 913 -1.69 -8.18 44.09
C GLN A 913 -2.08 -7.90 45.54
N GLU A 914 -1.87 -6.66 45.98
CA GLU A 914 -2.11 -6.23 47.36
C GLU A 914 -2.37 -4.72 47.47
N ASP A 915 -3.07 -4.32 48.53
CA ASP A 915 -3.15 -2.90 48.94
C ASP A 915 -2.01 -2.63 49.92
N ILE A 916 -1.27 -1.53 49.70
CA ILE A 916 -0.14 -1.15 50.54
C ILE A 916 -0.54 -0.02 51.49
N LEU A 917 -0.31 -0.17 52.78
CA LEU A 917 -0.53 0.83 53.81
C LEU A 917 0.79 1.19 54.50
N ILE A 918 1.17 2.46 54.44
CA ILE A 918 2.32 3.05 55.13
C ILE A 918 1.81 4.05 56.19
N ASP A 919 1.72 3.59 57.44
CA ASP A 919 1.08 4.34 58.54
C ASP A 919 2.09 4.77 59.63
N GLY A 920 2.51 6.03 59.56
CA GLY A 920 3.47 6.67 60.45
C GLY A 920 4.85 6.02 60.44
N GLN A 921 5.35 5.60 59.28
CA GLN A 921 6.63 4.92 59.07
C GLN A 921 7.52 5.70 58.08
N GLU A 922 8.84 5.51 58.14
CA GLU A 922 9.79 6.03 57.16
C GLU A 922 10.18 4.87 56.20
N ILE A 923 9.45 4.73 55.09
CA ILE A 923 9.57 3.58 54.17
C ILE A 923 10.04 4.02 52.79
N GLN A 924 11.08 3.36 52.27
CA GLN A 924 11.51 3.48 50.89
C GLN A 924 11.21 2.18 50.14
N LEU A 925 10.25 2.23 49.23
CA LEU A 925 9.95 1.15 48.29
C LEU A 925 10.74 1.39 47.01
N ILE A 926 11.64 0.46 46.68
CA ILE A 926 12.54 0.58 45.53
C ILE A 926 12.45 -0.70 44.71
N ALA A 927 12.07 -0.60 43.45
CA ALA A 927 12.15 -1.74 42.54
C ALA A 927 13.62 -2.15 42.32
N ASP A 928 13.93 -3.44 42.44
CA ASP A 928 15.26 -3.97 42.16
C ASP A 928 15.46 -4.14 40.65
N THR A 929 15.88 -3.04 40.01
CA THR A 929 16.02 -2.92 38.55
C THR A 929 17.33 -3.48 37.99
N ALA A 930 18.11 -4.23 38.78
CA ALA A 930 19.42 -4.77 38.38
C ALA A 930 19.41 -5.65 37.11
N SER A 931 18.24 -6.06 36.62
CA SER A 931 18.07 -6.83 35.38
C SER A 931 17.57 -6.02 34.16
N GLN A 932 17.24 -4.72 34.31
CA GLN A 932 16.81 -3.76 33.27
C GLN A 932 15.78 -4.24 32.22
N LYS A 933 15.10 -5.38 32.42
CA LYS A 933 14.20 -6.00 31.43
C LYS A 933 12.77 -6.27 31.92
N ARG A 934 12.47 -6.06 33.21
CA ARG A 934 11.13 -6.22 33.80
C ARG A 934 10.91 -5.18 34.91
N LYS A 935 9.77 -4.48 34.90
CA LYS A 935 9.34 -3.57 35.98
C LYS A 935 8.52 -4.34 37.02
N SER A 936 8.57 -3.93 38.28
CA SER A 936 7.67 -4.42 39.33
C SER A 936 6.31 -3.73 39.18
N ILE A 937 5.21 -4.46 39.32
CA ILE A 937 3.84 -3.95 39.18
C ILE A 937 3.11 -4.12 40.51
N VAL A 938 2.55 -3.05 41.05
CA VAL A 938 1.59 -3.11 42.16
C VAL A 938 0.19 -3.02 41.56
N ASP A 939 -0.60 -4.09 41.73
CA ASP A 939 -1.95 -4.25 41.19
C ASP A 939 -2.92 -4.41 42.38
N GLY A 940 -3.95 -3.58 42.49
CA GLY A 940 -4.89 -3.66 43.61
C GLY A 940 -5.63 -5.02 43.64
N LYS A 941 -5.65 -5.71 44.78
CA LYS A 941 -6.33 -7.02 44.90
C LYS A 941 -7.85 -6.89 44.81
N VAL A 942 -8.51 -7.80 44.08
CA VAL A 942 -9.98 -7.87 43.93
C VAL A 942 -10.56 -8.99 44.81
N PRO A 943 -11.38 -8.71 45.85
CA PRO A 943 -12.21 -9.72 46.48
C PRO A 943 -13.69 -9.45 46.20
N ASN A 944 -14.16 -9.98 45.06
CA ASN A 944 -15.56 -10.25 44.70
C ASN A 944 -16.57 -9.09 44.59
N ASN A 945 -16.92 -8.78 43.34
CA ASN A 945 -18.13 -8.15 42.79
C ASN A 945 -18.75 -6.91 43.46
N ARG A 946 -18.91 -5.87 42.61
CA ARG A 946 -19.67 -4.61 42.79
C ARG A 946 -19.48 -3.92 44.14
N VAL A 947 -18.77 -2.79 44.06
CA VAL A 947 -18.60 -1.73 45.06
C VAL A 947 -17.46 -1.96 46.06
N ARG A 948 -16.32 -1.31 45.82
CA ARG A 948 -15.42 -0.86 46.90
C ARG A 948 -15.31 0.66 46.82
N LEU A 949 -15.93 1.35 47.79
CA LEU A 949 -16.15 2.80 47.83
C LEU A 949 -14.95 3.63 48.32
N ASP A 950 -13.76 3.05 48.58
CA ASP A 950 -12.52 3.77 48.98
C ASP A 950 -11.27 2.83 48.93
N GLY A 951 -10.93 2.29 47.75
CA GLY A 951 -9.84 1.31 47.56
C GLY A 951 -8.53 1.91 47.02
N TYR A 952 -7.53 2.10 47.88
CA TYR A 952 -6.23 2.68 47.51
C TYR A 952 -5.18 1.60 47.25
N SER A 953 -4.44 1.70 46.15
CA SER A 953 -3.35 0.77 45.84
C SER A 953 -2.16 0.98 46.77
N ILE A 954 -1.86 2.25 47.08
CA ILE A 954 -0.90 2.64 48.11
C ILE A 954 -1.50 3.79 48.92
N GLU A 955 -1.63 3.60 50.22
CA GLU A 955 -2.10 4.61 51.15
C GLU A 955 -1.02 5.01 52.15
N ILE A 956 -0.78 6.32 52.28
CA ILE A 956 0.25 6.91 53.11
C ILE A 956 -0.43 7.83 54.15
N ARG A 957 -0.25 7.52 55.43
CA ARG A 957 -0.88 8.25 56.54
C ARG A 957 0.15 8.66 57.58
N GLY A 958 0.23 9.95 57.89
CA GLY A 958 1.10 10.48 58.96
C GLY A 958 2.58 10.10 58.84
N SER A 959 3.04 9.75 57.64
CA SER A 959 4.38 9.20 57.39
C SER A 959 5.31 10.28 56.84
N THR A 960 6.60 10.18 57.12
CA THR A 960 7.61 11.14 56.64
C THR A 960 8.70 10.41 55.89
N ASP A 961 9.29 11.07 54.90
CA ASP A 961 10.39 10.50 54.10
C ASP A 961 10.00 9.20 53.37
N VAL A 962 8.75 9.13 52.88
CA VAL A 962 8.29 8.00 52.08
C VAL A 962 8.85 8.12 50.66
N LYS A 963 9.39 7.04 50.12
CA LYS A 963 9.87 7.01 48.73
C LYS A 963 9.24 5.86 47.96
N LEU A 964 8.65 6.17 46.81
CA LEU A 964 8.15 5.20 45.83
C LEU A 964 9.01 5.34 44.57
N SER A 965 9.73 4.30 44.17
CA SER A 965 10.69 4.37 43.07
C SER A 965 10.72 3.11 42.20
N GLY A 966 10.51 3.28 40.89
CA GLY A 966 10.85 2.28 39.86
C GLY A 966 9.79 1.19 39.60
N PHE A 967 8.52 1.38 39.99
CA PHE A 967 7.44 0.41 39.76
C PHE A 967 6.22 1.05 39.11
N ASP A 968 5.36 0.23 38.50
CA ASP A 968 4.11 0.67 37.87
C ASP A 968 2.91 0.36 38.77
N ILE A 969 1.92 1.25 38.80
CA ILE A 969 0.72 1.16 39.63
C ILE A 969 -0.52 1.13 38.73
N PHE A 970 -1.26 0.02 38.78
CA PHE A 970 -2.49 -0.20 38.00
C PHE A 970 -3.65 -0.64 38.90
N ARG A 971 -4.88 -0.39 38.42
CA ARG A 971 -6.15 -0.74 39.09
C ARG A 971 -6.23 -0.24 40.55
N GLY A 972 -5.53 0.83 40.86
CA GLY A 972 -5.64 1.60 42.10
C GLY A 972 -4.67 2.78 42.15
N ARG A 973 -4.83 3.62 43.16
CA ARG A 973 -4.19 4.95 43.21
C ARG A 973 -3.26 5.15 44.40
N VAL A 974 -2.44 6.19 44.36
CA VAL A 974 -1.66 6.64 45.51
C VAL A 974 -2.45 7.71 46.27
N LYS A 975 -2.76 7.45 47.55
CA LYS A 975 -3.32 8.47 48.45
C LYS A 975 -2.34 8.82 49.56
N SER A 976 -2.11 10.12 49.74
CA SER A 976 -1.38 10.65 50.88
C SER A 976 -2.24 11.54 51.76
N SER A 977 -2.11 11.37 53.08
CA SER A 977 -2.70 12.25 54.09
C SER A 977 -1.70 12.60 55.19
N LYS A 978 -1.51 13.91 55.46
CA LYS A 978 -0.59 14.42 56.51
C LYS A 978 0.82 13.80 56.46
N SER A 979 1.34 13.60 55.25
CA SER A 979 2.60 12.88 55.03
C SER A 979 3.58 13.68 54.19
N SER A 980 4.83 13.24 54.14
CA SER A 980 5.83 13.75 53.21
C SER A 980 6.60 12.66 52.49
N GLY A 981 6.94 12.89 51.22
CA GLY A 981 7.63 11.88 50.44
C GLY A 981 7.93 12.27 49.00
N MET A 982 8.43 11.28 48.25
CA MET A 982 8.79 11.40 46.85
C MET A 982 8.28 10.21 46.05
N ILE A 983 7.79 10.49 44.84
CA ILE A 983 7.47 9.51 43.82
C ILE A 983 8.42 9.76 42.65
N GLU A 984 9.24 8.78 42.29
CA GLU A 984 10.15 8.90 41.15
C GLU A 984 10.15 7.65 40.27
N ASP A 985 10.49 7.81 38.98
CA ASP A 985 10.65 6.69 38.04
C ASP A 985 9.44 5.74 38.02
N THR A 986 8.24 6.28 38.20
CA THR A 986 7.01 5.51 38.46
C THR A 986 5.96 5.81 37.39
N THR A 987 5.23 4.78 36.94
CA THR A 987 4.07 4.95 36.05
C THR A 987 2.79 4.64 36.81
N ILE A 988 1.85 5.58 36.82
CA ILE A 988 0.53 5.45 37.48
C ILE A 988 -0.53 5.60 36.39
N ALA A 989 -1.12 4.48 35.98
CA ALA A 989 -1.95 4.48 34.77
C ALA A 989 -3.25 3.68 34.86
N TYR A 990 -4.24 4.13 34.09
CA TYR A 990 -5.53 3.46 33.85
C TYR A 990 -6.32 3.13 35.13
N ASN A 991 -6.27 4.03 36.12
CA ASN A 991 -6.95 3.84 37.39
C ASN A 991 -8.37 4.40 37.36
N ASN A 992 -9.31 3.65 37.97
CA ASN A 992 -10.74 4.00 38.16
C ASN A 992 -11.59 4.12 36.87
N ARG A 993 -11.23 3.41 35.79
CA ARG A 993 -12.05 3.29 34.57
C ARG A 993 -13.26 2.38 34.84
N MET A 994 -14.32 2.91 35.47
CA MET A 994 -15.60 2.23 35.69
C MET A 994 -16.76 3.03 35.11
N ASP A 995 -17.81 2.31 34.70
CA ASP A 995 -19.03 2.80 34.03
C ASP A 995 -19.90 3.80 34.80
N PHE A 996 -19.56 4.07 36.06
CA PHE A 996 -20.22 5.06 36.90
C PHE A 996 -19.19 5.63 37.88
N PRO A 997 -18.79 6.91 37.77
CA PRO A 997 -17.75 7.47 38.63
C PRO A 997 -18.29 7.66 40.07
N PRO A 998 -17.63 7.10 41.11
CA PRO A 998 -17.86 7.52 42.49
C PRO A 998 -17.24 8.92 42.73
N PRO A 999 -17.56 9.62 43.84
CA PRO A 999 -17.00 10.95 44.17
C PRO A 999 -15.52 10.86 44.61
N LEU A 1000 -14.66 10.37 43.73
CA LEU A 1000 -13.23 10.13 43.97
C LEU A 1000 -12.40 11.32 43.49
N ARG A 1001 -11.38 11.69 44.27
CA ARG A 1001 -10.49 12.83 43.98
C ARG A 1001 -9.09 12.36 43.68
N GLY A 1002 -8.50 12.68 42.53
CA GLY A 1002 -7.17 12.18 42.17
C GLY A 1002 -7.25 10.77 41.61
N GLY A 1003 -7.41 10.64 40.30
CA GLY A 1003 -7.58 9.34 39.65
C GLY A 1003 -6.31 8.50 39.74
N GLY A 1004 -5.15 9.13 39.53
CA GLY A 1004 -3.83 8.52 39.78
C GLY A 1004 -3.29 8.82 41.18
N ILE A 1005 -3.30 10.10 41.59
CA ILE A 1005 -2.70 10.53 42.87
C ILE A 1005 -3.62 11.51 43.62
N GLU A 1006 -3.86 11.23 44.91
CA GLU A 1006 -4.54 12.14 45.83
C GLU A 1006 -3.59 12.59 46.95
N ILE A 1007 -3.37 13.91 47.11
CA ILE A 1007 -2.42 14.49 48.06
C ILE A 1007 -3.15 15.46 48.99
N GLY A 1008 -3.52 15.01 50.20
CA GLY A 1008 -4.19 15.81 51.22
C GLY A 1008 -3.28 16.23 52.37
N GLN A 1009 -3.20 17.53 52.68
CA GLN A 1009 -2.40 18.10 53.77
C GLN A 1009 -0.96 17.56 53.82
N SER A 1010 -0.34 17.32 52.66
CA SER A 1010 0.93 16.59 52.54
C SER A 1010 1.97 17.39 51.73
N GLU A 1011 3.23 16.98 51.79
CA GLU A 1011 4.33 17.55 51.00
C GLU A 1011 4.97 16.47 50.13
N PHE A 1012 4.78 16.57 48.80
CA PHE A 1012 5.25 15.53 47.88
C PHE A 1012 6.01 16.13 46.69
N GLU A 1013 7.07 15.42 46.33
CA GLU A 1013 7.82 15.63 45.10
C GLU A 1013 7.57 14.48 44.12
N ILE A 1014 7.23 14.78 42.88
CA ILE A 1014 6.97 13.81 41.82
C ILE A 1014 7.97 14.09 40.71
N ARG A 1015 8.81 13.10 40.36
CA ARG A 1015 9.92 13.24 39.41
C ARG A 1015 9.95 12.12 38.38
N ASN A 1016 10.31 12.44 37.13
CA ASN A 1016 10.57 11.44 36.08
C ASN A 1016 9.48 10.33 36.02
N SER A 1017 8.23 10.74 36.14
CA SER A 1017 7.09 9.83 36.34
C SER A 1017 6.01 10.13 35.32
N THR A 1018 5.20 9.11 35.02
CA THR A 1018 4.10 9.19 34.06
C THR A 1018 2.77 8.95 34.77
N ILE A 1019 1.84 9.89 34.68
CA ILE A 1019 0.48 9.79 35.23
C ILE A 1019 -0.48 9.82 34.06
N LYS A 1020 -1.07 8.66 33.71
CA LYS A 1020 -1.78 8.49 32.44
C LYS A 1020 -3.16 7.83 32.52
N GLY A 1021 -4.14 8.32 31.76
CA GLY A 1021 -5.37 7.55 31.50
C GLY A 1021 -6.22 7.31 32.74
N ASN A 1022 -6.07 8.14 33.78
CA ASN A 1022 -6.75 7.97 35.06
C ASN A 1022 -8.05 8.78 35.13
N TRP A 1023 -9.06 8.25 35.82
CA TRP A 1023 -10.39 8.87 35.95
C TRP A 1023 -10.73 9.27 37.39
N ALA A 1024 -11.37 10.42 37.58
CA ALA A 1024 -11.84 10.92 38.88
C ALA A 1024 -13.04 11.88 38.76
N SER A 1025 -13.67 12.24 39.89
CA SER A 1025 -14.67 13.32 39.93
C SER A 1025 -14.05 14.71 40.09
N GLU A 1026 -12.79 14.79 40.53
CA GLU A 1026 -11.98 16.01 40.64
C GLU A 1026 -10.50 15.60 40.49
N GLY A 1027 -9.70 16.28 39.66
CA GLY A 1027 -8.28 15.97 39.50
C GLY A 1027 -8.04 14.60 38.85
N GLY A 1028 -8.29 14.47 37.54
CA GLY A 1028 -8.24 13.17 36.83
C GLY A 1028 -6.90 12.47 37.00
N GLY A 1029 -5.79 13.18 36.81
CA GLY A 1029 -4.45 12.66 37.10
C GLY A 1029 -4.09 12.83 38.57
N ILE A 1030 -3.98 14.08 39.01
CA ILE A 1030 -3.50 14.46 40.34
C ILE A 1030 -4.49 15.42 41.00
N TYR A 1031 -4.88 15.11 42.24
CA TYR A 1031 -5.65 16.00 43.09
C TYR A 1031 -4.86 16.37 44.35
N ALA A 1032 -4.63 17.66 44.58
CA ALA A 1032 -3.88 18.15 45.72
C ALA A 1032 -4.71 19.13 46.58
N ARG A 1033 -4.94 18.81 47.85
CA ARG A 1033 -5.71 19.65 48.78
C ARG A 1033 -4.93 20.08 50.02
N TYR A 1034 -4.79 21.38 50.25
CA TYR A 1034 -4.01 21.97 51.36
C TYR A 1034 -2.57 21.46 51.45
N SER A 1035 -1.96 21.15 50.31
CA SER A 1035 -0.69 20.45 50.19
C SER A 1035 0.40 21.31 49.54
N ASN A 1036 1.66 20.85 49.61
CA ASN A 1036 2.78 21.39 48.85
C ASN A 1036 3.22 20.31 47.85
N VAL A 1037 3.09 20.59 46.55
CA VAL A 1037 3.38 19.61 45.50
C VAL A 1037 4.38 20.19 44.53
N THR A 1038 5.47 19.46 44.29
CA THR A 1038 6.44 19.75 43.24
C THR A 1038 6.40 18.63 42.21
N ILE A 1039 6.24 18.98 40.94
CA ILE A 1039 6.21 18.07 39.79
C ILE A 1039 7.34 18.50 38.87
N GLN A 1040 8.22 17.57 38.55
CA GLN A 1040 9.39 17.85 37.73
C GLN A 1040 9.68 16.70 36.76
N ASP A 1041 10.03 17.01 35.50
CA ASP A 1041 10.37 16.00 34.49
C ASP A 1041 9.28 14.93 34.31
N CYS A 1042 8.00 15.28 34.47
CA CYS A 1042 6.88 14.33 34.44
C CYS A 1042 6.06 14.43 33.15
N LYS A 1043 5.37 13.34 32.80
CA LYS A 1043 4.30 13.32 31.80
C LYS A 1043 2.95 13.11 32.49
N ILE A 1044 2.01 14.01 32.30
CA ILE A 1044 0.64 13.90 32.82
C ILE A 1044 -0.30 13.94 31.64
N GLU A 1045 -0.81 12.79 31.23
CA GLU A 1045 -1.49 12.67 29.93
C GLU A 1045 -2.80 11.89 29.96
N GLU A 1046 -3.77 12.31 29.16
CA GLU A 1046 -5.02 11.57 28.91
C GLU A 1046 -5.83 11.25 30.17
N ASN A 1047 -5.69 12.05 31.23
CA ASN A 1047 -6.48 11.88 32.44
C ASN A 1047 -7.80 12.64 32.33
N GLU A 1048 -8.84 12.13 32.95
CA GLU A 1048 -10.20 12.60 32.72
C GLU A 1048 -10.98 12.81 34.02
N VAL A 1049 -11.77 13.88 34.04
CA VAL A 1049 -12.72 14.17 35.11
C VAL A 1049 -14.15 13.97 34.64
N PHE A 1050 -14.93 13.21 35.41
CA PHE A 1050 -16.38 13.08 35.29
C PHE A 1050 -17.04 13.38 36.66
N PRO A 1051 -17.69 14.54 36.83
CA PRO A 1051 -18.29 14.95 38.11
C PRO A 1051 -19.43 14.01 38.51
N TRP A 1052 -19.75 13.95 39.80
CA TRP A 1052 -20.79 13.06 40.30
C TRP A 1052 -22.18 13.72 40.27
N LEU A 1053 -23.23 12.96 39.92
CA LEU A 1053 -24.63 13.39 39.98
C LEU A 1053 -25.20 13.15 41.38
N ASP A 1054 -25.45 14.20 42.15
CA ASP A 1054 -26.06 14.11 43.48
C ASP A 1054 -27.56 13.79 43.38
N ARG A 1055 -27.99 12.62 43.86
CA ARG A 1055 -29.41 12.19 43.86
C ARG A 1055 -30.09 12.59 45.17
N TYR A 1056 -30.93 13.62 45.15
CA TYR A 1056 -31.93 13.84 46.20
C TYR A 1056 -33.31 13.38 45.72
N GLU A 1057 -33.89 12.44 46.45
CA GLU A 1057 -35.27 11.98 46.24
C GLU A 1057 -36.22 12.97 46.93
N THR A 1058 -37.00 13.71 46.14
CA THR A 1058 -38.23 14.35 46.63
C THR A 1058 -39.39 14.01 45.70
N ASP A 1059 -40.58 13.89 46.29
CA ASP A 1059 -41.63 12.98 45.84
C ASP A 1059 -42.08 13.07 44.36
N TRP A 1060 -41.86 14.14 43.58
CA TRP A 1060 -42.40 14.20 42.20
C TRP A 1060 -41.63 15.03 41.16
N ASP A 1061 -40.34 15.35 41.32
CA ASP A 1061 -39.52 15.91 40.23
C ASP A 1061 -38.02 15.71 40.49
N TYR A 1062 -37.28 15.18 39.51
CA TYR A 1062 -35.82 15.09 39.55
C TYR A 1062 -35.21 16.47 39.22
N VAL A 1063 -34.50 17.08 40.18
CA VAL A 1063 -33.73 18.30 39.94
C VAL A 1063 -32.25 17.92 39.83
N TYR A 1064 -31.71 17.93 38.62
CA TYR A 1064 -30.26 17.83 38.38
C TYR A 1064 -29.62 19.17 38.78
N PHE A 1065 -28.59 19.13 39.64
CA PHE A 1065 -27.73 20.30 39.87
C PHE A 1065 -26.54 20.27 38.92
N TRP A 1066 -26.23 21.43 38.35
CA TRP A 1066 -25.03 21.67 37.54
C TRP A 1066 -23.77 21.41 38.39
N VAL A 1067 -22.97 20.39 38.08
CA VAL A 1067 -21.72 20.08 38.79
C VAL A 1067 -20.53 20.34 37.87
N ASP A 1068 -19.68 21.30 38.26
CA ASP A 1068 -18.48 21.66 37.52
C ASP A 1068 -17.41 20.55 37.62
N ALA A 1069 -16.65 20.36 36.54
CA ALA A 1069 -15.52 19.44 36.47
C ALA A 1069 -14.20 20.20 36.56
N PHE A 1070 -13.29 19.77 37.43
CA PHE A 1070 -12.07 20.54 37.73
C PHE A 1070 -10.80 19.71 37.57
N GLY A 1071 -9.88 20.18 36.71
CA GLY A 1071 -8.51 19.68 36.62
C GLY A 1071 -8.42 18.27 36.01
N GLY A 1072 -8.47 18.15 34.68
CA GLY A 1072 -8.30 16.85 34.01
C GLY A 1072 -6.96 16.20 34.34
N GLY A 1073 -5.86 16.96 34.18
CA GLY A 1073 -4.51 16.53 34.55
C GLY A 1073 -4.24 16.77 36.03
N ILE A 1074 -4.28 18.03 36.47
CA ILE A 1074 -3.99 18.44 37.85
C ILE A 1074 -5.11 19.33 38.38
N TYR A 1075 -5.60 19.03 39.58
CA TYR A 1075 -6.37 19.97 40.38
C TYR A 1075 -5.67 20.29 41.72
N ALA A 1076 -5.22 21.54 41.87
CA ALA A 1076 -4.67 22.07 43.12
C ALA A 1076 -5.69 22.93 43.89
N LEU A 1077 -6.29 22.38 44.94
CA LEU A 1077 -7.22 23.05 45.86
C LEU A 1077 -6.53 23.52 47.15
N HIS A 1078 -6.42 24.83 47.35
CA HIS A 1078 -5.73 25.50 48.46
C HIS A 1078 -4.30 25.00 48.70
N SER A 1079 -3.62 24.58 47.64
CA SER A 1079 -2.30 23.96 47.66
C SER A 1079 -1.26 24.85 46.98
N SER A 1080 0.00 24.70 47.36
CA SER A 1080 1.13 25.23 46.60
C SER A 1080 1.56 24.21 45.54
N LEU A 1081 1.68 24.66 44.29
CA LEU A 1081 1.98 23.81 43.14
C LEU A 1081 3.17 24.36 42.36
N VAL A 1082 4.22 23.56 42.22
CA VAL A 1082 5.37 23.89 41.35
C VAL A 1082 5.48 22.83 40.27
N VAL A 1083 5.44 23.22 39.00
CA VAL A 1083 5.60 22.34 37.83
C VAL A 1083 6.82 22.81 37.04
N ILE A 1084 7.74 21.90 36.74
CA ILE A 1084 9.04 22.20 36.12
C ILE A 1084 9.32 21.18 35.01
N ASP A 1085 9.72 21.62 33.83
CA ASP A 1085 10.21 20.76 32.73
C ASP A 1085 9.29 19.54 32.47
N SER A 1086 7.97 19.71 32.54
CA SER A 1086 6.97 18.63 32.47
C SER A 1086 6.00 18.82 31.30
N GLU A 1087 5.42 17.73 30.80
CA GLU A 1087 4.44 17.71 29.70
C GLU A 1087 3.04 17.38 30.25
N ILE A 1088 2.04 18.22 29.95
CA ILE A 1088 0.67 18.04 30.41
C ILE A 1088 -0.28 18.05 29.20
N ASN A 1089 -0.51 16.87 28.61
CA ASN A 1089 -1.15 16.75 27.30
C ASN A 1089 -2.44 15.89 27.32
N GLY A 1090 -3.42 16.20 26.48
CA GLY A 1090 -4.58 15.33 26.25
C GLY A 1090 -5.54 15.10 27.43
N ASN A 1091 -5.41 15.86 28.53
CA ASN A 1091 -6.25 15.70 29.71
C ASN A 1091 -7.60 16.44 29.58
N ARG A 1092 -8.69 15.84 30.07
CA ARG A 1092 -10.07 16.30 29.86
C ARG A 1092 -10.79 16.60 31.18
N ALA A 1093 -11.58 17.66 31.20
CA ALA A 1093 -12.47 18.00 32.31
C ALA A 1093 -13.91 18.08 31.79
N ASN A 1094 -14.62 16.95 31.78
CA ASN A 1094 -15.95 16.85 31.20
C ASN A 1094 -17.00 17.14 32.27
N ALA A 1095 -17.85 18.14 32.07
CA ALA A 1095 -18.99 18.40 32.94
C ALA A 1095 -20.29 17.88 32.31
N TYR A 1096 -21.27 17.49 33.15
CA TYR A 1096 -22.63 17.20 32.68
C TYR A 1096 -23.34 18.48 32.24
N GLU A 1097 -24.36 18.36 31.37
CA GLU A 1097 -25.08 19.50 30.77
C GLU A 1097 -25.27 20.63 31.78
N GLY A 1098 -24.81 21.84 31.38
CA GLY A 1098 -24.77 23.15 32.05
C GLY A 1098 -23.92 23.31 33.32
N GLY A 1099 -23.15 22.29 33.71
CA GLY A 1099 -21.92 22.46 34.48
C GLY A 1099 -20.78 22.95 33.58
N THR A 1100 -19.72 23.52 34.17
CA THR A 1100 -18.55 24.01 33.43
C THR A 1100 -17.37 23.06 33.62
N GLY A 1101 -16.81 22.58 32.51
CA GLY A 1101 -15.51 21.90 32.50
C GLY A 1101 -14.37 22.92 32.58
N LEU A 1102 -13.57 22.86 33.65
CA LEU A 1102 -12.57 23.87 33.97
C LEU A 1102 -11.18 23.24 34.20
N GLY A 1103 -10.23 23.67 33.36
CA GLY A 1103 -8.83 23.27 33.44
C GLY A 1103 -8.56 21.82 33.03
N GLY A 1104 -8.73 21.50 31.74
CA GLY A 1104 -8.38 20.17 31.19
C GLY A 1104 -6.96 19.74 31.56
N GLY A 1105 -5.96 20.62 31.37
CA GLY A 1105 -4.59 20.40 31.86
C GLY A 1105 -4.44 20.63 33.37
N ILE A 1106 -4.51 21.89 33.80
CA ILE A 1106 -4.35 22.28 35.22
C ILE A 1106 -5.50 23.19 35.66
N TRP A 1107 -6.09 22.88 36.81
CA TRP A 1107 -6.99 23.77 37.54
C TRP A 1107 -6.42 24.11 38.91
N ILE A 1108 -6.40 25.40 39.27
CA ILE A 1108 -5.85 25.89 40.54
C ILE A 1108 -6.89 26.75 41.23
N TYR A 1109 -7.23 26.36 42.45
CA TYR A 1109 -8.04 27.16 43.36
C TYR A 1109 -7.21 27.44 44.61
N ALA A 1110 -6.47 28.54 44.67
CA ALA A 1110 -5.49 28.81 45.72
C ALA A 1110 -5.83 30.05 46.56
N ASP A 1111 -5.52 30.00 47.87
CA ASP A 1111 -5.59 31.18 48.74
C ASP A 1111 -4.44 32.16 48.43
N PRO A 1112 -4.57 33.47 48.76
CA PRO A 1112 -3.56 34.49 48.43
C PRO A 1112 -2.13 34.23 48.96
N ASN A 1113 -1.97 33.30 49.90
CA ASN A 1113 -0.70 32.95 50.54
C ASN A 1113 -0.05 31.67 49.97
N ARG A 1114 -0.63 31.06 48.93
CA ARG A 1114 -0.11 29.85 48.29
C ARG A 1114 0.55 30.20 46.97
N GLU A 1115 1.79 29.73 46.79
CA GLU A 1115 2.56 29.95 45.57
C GLU A 1115 2.27 28.87 44.52
N THR A 1116 2.02 29.30 43.28
CA THR A 1116 2.00 28.42 42.10
C THR A 1116 3.04 28.89 41.09
N ARG A 1117 3.88 27.97 40.60
CA ARG A 1117 4.89 28.24 39.56
C ARG A 1117 4.88 27.15 38.50
N ILE A 1118 4.81 27.55 37.24
CA ILE A 1118 4.95 26.66 36.08
C ILE A 1118 6.17 27.15 35.30
N ILE A 1119 7.15 26.28 35.08
CA ILE A 1119 8.48 26.62 34.56
C ILE A 1119 8.81 25.64 33.44
N ASN A 1120 9.05 26.14 32.22
CA ASN A 1120 9.47 25.33 31.07
C ASN A 1120 8.60 24.07 30.84
N SER A 1121 7.30 24.16 31.06
CA SER A 1121 6.38 23.02 30.94
C SER A 1121 5.41 23.26 29.80
N ASP A 1122 5.15 22.21 29.03
CA ASP A 1122 4.31 22.21 27.82
C ASP A 1122 2.87 21.80 28.13
#